data_AF-A0A2K6GIV7-F1
#
_entry.id   AF-A0A2K6GIV7-F1
#
_cell.length_a   1.000
_cell.length_b   1.000
_cell.length_c   1.000
_cell.angle_alpha   90.00
_cell.angle_beta   90.00
_cell.angle_gamma   90.00
#
_symmetry.space_group_name_H-M   'P 1'
#
loop_
_entity.id
_entity.type
_entity.pdbx_description
1 polymer ?
#
loop_
_entity_poly.entity_id
_entity_poly.type
_entity_poly.pdbx_seq_one_letter_code
_entity_poly.pdbx_strand_id
1 'polypeptide(L)'
;MGVALTKSAQWTAAGYGTGTLEITPLNEAILKEIIMFVESFIYKHPKEAKYVFVEPLEWKTSLDLSAFESGYVVSETTAKSEEVDKNGQPLLFLSVPQIKIRSFGQLSHFLFMAKDAKLKEAQACIEANRDPVAKILGSEYNTMKEDSTALNILDKITKDDDPEIEIKIKIAMLLKQLDLHLLNHSLKHISLEIRLNPVSVKKDIELLKRFSGKGEQTVLESIEYTSDYEFSNGCRAPPWRQIRGEMCYVMVKPHDVETLCVTCSAKGVFLNGGKTDDEGDIDYERKGEIYKDLVTFLKEKSAKFSENMSKHVIDFKEEQKEMDQLGEAAKEEAGTFQKAISGSDKRSLEKNQINFGKNQMAKRLAPSLNWKATVNYKDKSSGKDSQEEKRGGKLESRRKSSAPPGRAQLLRKSVERIEEISDSSSESEENEETPEHRQEANADLPSEYWQIQKLVKYLKGGNQTATVIALCSMRDFNLAQETCQLAIRDVGGLEVLINLLDTDEVKCKIGSLKILKEISHNPQIRRSIVDLGGLPIMVNILDSPHKSLKCLAAETIANVAKFRRARQVVRKHGGITRLVALLDCAQSSAEPMQSSLYEARDVEVARCGALALWSCSKSYANKEAIRKAGGIPLLARLLKTSHENMLIPVVGTLQECASEENYRAAIKAERIIENLVKNLSSENEQLQEHCAMAIYQCAEDEETRDLVRLHGGLKPLASLLNNTDNKERLAAVTGAIWKCSISKENVTKFREYKAIETLVGLLTDQPEEVLVNVVGALGECCQEYENRVIIRKCGGIQPLVNLLVGINQALLVNVTKAVGACAMEPESMTIIDRLDGVRLLWSLLKNPHPDVKASAAWALCPCIQNAKDAGEMVRSFVGGLELVVNLLKSDNKEVLASVCAAITNIAKDQENLAVITDHGVVPLLSKLANTNNDKLRRHLAEAISRCCMWGRNRVAFGEHKAVAPLVRYLKSNDTNVHRATAQALYQLSEDADNCITMHENGAVKLLLAMVGSPDQELQEAAAGCISNIRRLALATEKARYT
;
A
#
# COMPACT_ATOMS: atom_id res chain seq x y z
N MET A 1 9.79 -32.48 -12.93
CA MET A 1 9.61 -32.85 -11.52
C MET A 1 8.59 -31.89 -10.92
N GLY A 2 7.59 -32.34 -10.17
CA GLY A 2 6.64 -31.43 -9.50
C GLY A 2 7.34 -30.64 -8.38
N VAL A 3 7.19 -29.32 -8.34
CA VAL A 3 7.96 -28.44 -7.44
C VAL A 3 7.66 -28.78 -5.98
N ALA A 4 6.41 -29.08 -5.62
CA ALA A 4 6.05 -29.50 -4.26
C ALA A 4 6.66 -30.86 -3.88
N LEU A 5 6.65 -31.85 -4.79
CA LEU A 5 7.30 -33.14 -4.56
C LEU A 5 8.83 -33.05 -4.51
N THR A 6 9.41 -31.99 -5.07
CA THR A 6 10.86 -31.74 -5.10
C THR A 6 11.34 -30.92 -3.89
N LYS A 7 10.56 -29.92 -3.47
CA LYS A 7 10.93 -28.94 -2.42
C LYS A 7 10.25 -29.16 -1.06
N SER A 8 9.14 -29.89 -1.00
CA SER A 8 8.29 -29.96 0.21
C SER A 8 8.01 -31.37 0.71
N ALA A 9 8.09 -32.39 -0.17
CA ALA A 9 8.09 -33.78 0.28
C ALA A 9 9.45 -34.17 0.87
N GLN A 10 9.42 -34.95 1.95
CA GLN A 10 10.61 -35.39 2.68
C GLN A 10 11.10 -36.74 2.13
N TRP A 11 12.36 -36.81 1.71
CA TRP A 11 12.97 -37.96 1.07
C TRP A 11 14.15 -38.48 1.88
N THR A 12 14.27 -39.81 2.01
CA THR A 12 15.37 -40.43 2.75
C THR A 12 16.73 -40.10 2.13
N ALA A 13 17.72 -39.70 2.95
CA ALA A 13 19.06 -39.35 2.51
C ALA A 13 19.74 -40.51 1.75
N ALA A 14 20.08 -40.29 0.48
CA ALA A 14 20.41 -41.33 -0.48
C ALA A 14 21.86 -41.87 -0.36
N GLY A 15 22.11 -42.70 0.65
CA GLY A 15 23.30 -43.55 0.70
C GLY A 15 23.23 -44.67 -0.35
N TYR A 16 23.63 -44.38 -1.60
CA TYR A 16 23.69 -45.34 -2.73
C TYR A 16 22.37 -46.06 -3.07
N GLY A 17 21.25 -45.33 -3.11
CA GLY A 17 19.96 -45.90 -3.52
C GLY A 17 18.96 -44.89 -4.05
N THR A 18 17.89 -45.39 -4.69
CA THR A 18 16.70 -44.59 -5.02
C THR A 18 15.96 -44.24 -3.73
N GLY A 19 16.28 -43.07 -3.15
CA GLY A 19 15.62 -42.57 -1.94
C GLY A 19 14.09 -42.59 -2.05
N THR A 20 13.46 -43.05 -0.97
CA THR A 20 12.01 -43.22 -0.76
C THR A 20 11.41 -42.01 -0.03
N LEU A 21 10.09 -41.89 -0.04
CA LEU A 21 9.39 -40.90 0.79
C LEU A 21 9.42 -41.31 2.26
N GLU A 22 9.76 -40.36 3.14
CA GLU A 22 9.75 -40.59 4.59
C GLU A 22 8.31 -40.70 5.12
N ILE A 23 8.10 -41.52 6.16
CA ILE A 23 6.78 -41.68 6.79
C ILE A 23 6.57 -40.51 7.75
N THR A 24 6.09 -39.38 7.22
CA THR A 24 5.81 -38.15 7.98
C THR A 24 4.38 -37.66 7.76
N PRO A 25 3.77 -36.94 8.71
CA PRO A 25 2.42 -36.38 8.55
C PRO A 25 2.30 -35.44 7.33
N LEU A 26 3.38 -34.72 7.01
CA LEU A 26 3.48 -33.86 5.83
C LEU A 26 3.42 -34.67 4.53
N ASN A 27 4.21 -35.74 4.41
CA ASN A 27 4.18 -36.62 3.24
C ASN A 27 2.82 -37.33 3.10
N GLU A 28 2.24 -37.79 4.21
CA GLU A 28 0.90 -38.41 4.20
C GLU A 28 -0.18 -37.42 3.75
N ALA A 29 -0.09 -36.15 4.16
CA ALA A 29 -0.99 -35.09 3.69
C ALA A 29 -0.82 -34.78 2.19
N ILE A 30 0.43 -34.71 1.70
CA ILE A 30 0.73 -34.53 0.26
C ILE A 30 0.14 -35.69 -0.56
N LEU A 31 0.31 -36.93 -0.10
CA LEU A 31 -0.26 -38.12 -0.76
C LEU A 31 -1.80 -38.09 -0.77
N LYS A 32 -2.45 -37.69 0.34
CA LYS A 32 -3.92 -37.54 0.41
C LYS A 32 -4.45 -36.52 -0.59
N GLU A 33 -3.81 -35.35 -0.70
CA GLU A 33 -4.20 -34.31 -1.67
C GLU A 33 -4.01 -34.77 -3.13
N ILE A 34 -2.95 -35.54 -3.44
CA ILE A 34 -2.75 -36.14 -4.77
C ILE A 34 -3.82 -37.20 -5.07
N ILE A 35 -4.16 -38.07 -4.12
CA ILE A 35 -5.24 -39.06 -4.27
C ILE A 35 -6.57 -38.34 -4.54
N MET A 36 -6.93 -37.33 -3.73
CA MET A 36 -8.17 -36.56 -3.93
C MET A 36 -8.20 -35.84 -5.29
N PHE A 37 -7.06 -35.34 -5.80
CA PHE A 37 -6.98 -34.77 -7.13
C PHE A 37 -7.31 -35.82 -8.20
N VAL A 38 -6.65 -36.98 -8.17
CA VAL A 38 -6.83 -38.04 -9.17
C VAL A 38 -8.24 -38.64 -9.11
N GLU A 39 -8.74 -39.00 -7.93
CA GLU A 39 -10.09 -39.58 -7.76
C GLU A 39 -11.21 -38.62 -8.21
N SER A 40 -11.01 -37.31 -8.03
CA SER A 40 -11.98 -36.31 -8.50
C SER A 40 -11.77 -35.87 -9.96
N PHE A 41 -10.72 -36.36 -10.64
CA PHE A 41 -10.37 -35.93 -11.99
C PHE A 41 -11.40 -36.39 -13.03
N ILE A 42 -11.88 -37.63 -12.98
CA ILE A 42 -12.93 -38.13 -13.89
C ILE A 42 -14.18 -37.25 -13.82
N TYR A 43 -14.64 -36.94 -12.60
CA TYR A 43 -15.89 -36.22 -12.37
C TYR A 43 -15.82 -34.73 -12.73
N LYS A 44 -14.64 -34.10 -12.60
CA LYS A 44 -14.42 -32.67 -12.90
C LYS A 44 -13.99 -32.43 -14.35
N HIS A 45 -13.24 -33.36 -14.92
CA HIS A 45 -12.52 -33.21 -16.19
C HIS A 45 -12.67 -34.47 -17.09
N PRO A 46 -13.90 -34.85 -17.49
CA PRO A 46 -14.19 -36.11 -18.16
C PRO A 46 -13.68 -36.21 -19.61
N LYS A 47 -13.29 -35.09 -20.25
CA LYS A 47 -12.61 -35.12 -21.55
C LYS A 47 -11.12 -35.39 -21.37
N GLU A 48 -10.53 -34.66 -20.43
CA GLU A 48 -9.13 -34.67 -20.07
C GLU A 48 -8.74 -36.00 -19.40
N ALA A 49 -9.66 -36.65 -18.69
CA ALA A 49 -9.47 -37.97 -18.07
C ALA A 49 -9.14 -39.07 -19.10
N LYS A 50 -9.54 -38.88 -20.36
CA LYS A 50 -9.28 -39.79 -21.49
C LYS A 50 -7.99 -39.47 -22.25
N TYR A 51 -7.25 -38.44 -21.85
CA TYR A 51 -5.96 -38.12 -22.45
C TYR A 51 -4.96 -39.25 -22.21
N VAL A 52 -4.26 -39.65 -23.27
CA VAL A 52 -3.23 -40.70 -23.22
C VAL A 52 -1.88 -40.08 -22.91
N PHE A 53 -1.25 -40.54 -21.84
CA PHE A 53 0.06 -40.07 -21.39
C PHE A 53 1.16 -40.40 -22.42
N VAL A 54 2.12 -39.48 -22.58
CA VAL A 54 3.27 -39.67 -23.49
C VAL A 54 4.12 -40.89 -23.09
N GLU A 55 4.27 -41.14 -21.79
CA GLU A 55 4.84 -42.36 -21.22
C GLU A 55 3.93 -42.93 -20.12
N PRO A 56 3.87 -44.26 -19.94
CA PRO A 56 3.12 -44.85 -18.83
C PRO A 56 3.75 -44.53 -17.48
N LEU A 57 2.91 -44.21 -16.49
CA LEU A 57 3.30 -44.32 -15.08
C LEU A 57 3.46 -45.81 -14.75
N GLU A 58 4.60 -46.20 -14.21
CA GLU A 58 4.96 -47.60 -13.96
C GLU A 58 5.49 -47.78 -12.52
N TRP A 59 4.94 -48.74 -11.78
CA TRP A 59 5.43 -49.10 -10.43
C TRP A 59 5.15 -50.57 -10.11
N LYS A 60 5.64 -51.02 -8.94
CA LYS A 60 5.29 -52.34 -8.39
C LYS A 60 4.04 -52.20 -7.53
N THR A 61 2.96 -52.85 -7.91
CA THR A 61 1.70 -52.83 -7.15
C THR A 61 1.61 -54.02 -6.19
N SER A 62 0.83 -53.84 -5.12
CA SER A 62 0.41 -54.88 -4.19
C SER A 62 -1.01 -55.40 -4.44
N LEU A 63 -1.69 -54.89 -5.48
CA LEU A 63 -3.06 -55.28 -5.82
C LEU A 63 -3.10 -56.68 -6.48
N ASP A 64 -4.02 -57.52 -6.01
CA ASP A 64 -4.26 -58.85 -6.57
C ASP A 64 -5.08 -58.81 -7.87
N LEU A 65 -4.89 -59.79 -8.76
CA LEU A 65 -5.62 -59.88 -10.04
C LEU A 65 -7.14 -60.02 -9.85
N SER A 66 -7.60 -60.61 -8.73
CA SER A 66 -9.02 -60.72 -8.39
C SER A 66 -9.73 -59.39 -8.13
N ALA A 67 -9.00 -58.28 -7.96
CA ALA A 67 -9.58 -56.94 -7.83
C ALA A 67 -10.02 -56.33 -9.18
N PHE A 68 -9.62 -56.92 -10.32
CA PHE A 68 -9.94 -56.44 -11.66
C PHE A 68 -11.25 -57.07 -12.17
N GLU A 69 -12.36 -56.37 -11.95
CA GLU A 69 -13.71 -56.77 -12.36
C GLU A 69 -14.05 -56.24 -13.78
N SER A 70 -15.27 -55.75 -14.01
CA SER A 70 -15.76 -55.29 -15.31
C SER A 70 -14.92 -54.17 -15.94
N GLY A 71 -14.65 -54.25 -17.25
CA GLY A 71 -13.80 -53.31 -17.98
C GLY A 71 -12.36 -53.79 -18.15
N TYR A 72 -12.02 -54.99 -17.66
CA TYR A 72 -10.68 -55.58 -17.77
C TYR A 72 -10.71 -57.02 -18.28
N VAL A 73 -9.79 -57.34 -19.19
CA VAL A 73 -9.48 -58.70 -19.63
C VAL A 73 -8.36 -59.25 -18.75
N VAL A 74 -8.69 -60.21 -17.89
CA VAL A 74 -7.77 -60.86 -16.94
C VAL A 74 -7.37 -62.25 -17.44
N SER A 75 -6.10 -62.60 -17.24
CA SER A 75 -5.51 -63.93 -17.44
C SER A 75 -4.71 -64.35 -16.21
N GLU A 76 -4.20 -65.59 -16.19
CA GLU A 76 -3.47 -66.16 -15.04
C GLU A 76 -2.29 -65.31 -14.52
N THR A 77 -1.73 -64.41 -15.34
CA THR A 77 -0.56 -63.58 -14.98
C THR A 77 -0.68 -62.10 -15.37
N THR A 78 -1.72 -61.68 -16.11
CA THR A 78 -1.87 -60.29 -16.57
C THR A 78 -3.31 -59.79 -16.53
N ALA A 79 -3.50 -58.49 -16.32
CA ALA A 79 -4.78 -57.81 -16.53
C ALA A 79 -4.61 -56.63 -17.50
N LYS A 80 -5.59 -56.40 -18.37
CA LYS A 80 -5.57 -55.37 -19.43
C LYS A 80 -6.90 -54.62 -19.44
N SER A 81 -6.90 -53.29 -19.55
CA SER A 81 -8.15 -52.55 -19.77
C SER A 81 -8.75 -52.86 -21.14
N GLU A 82 -10.08 -52.86 -21.22
CA GLU A 82 -10.83 -52.82 -22.49
C GLU A 82 -10.64 -51.48 -23.22
N GLU A 83 -10.39 -50.39 -22.46
CA GLU A 83 -9.96 -49.11 -23.04
C GLU A 83 -8.54 -49.22 -23.63
N VAL A 84 -8.39 -48.80 -24.89
CA VAL A 84 -7.12 -48.79 -25.64
C VAL A 84 -6.80 -47.41 -26.20
N ASP A 85 -5.53 -47.15 -26.49
CA ASP A 85 -5.08 -45.97 -27.23
C ASP A 85 -5.30 -46.10 -28.76
N LYS A 86 -4.94 -45.05 -29.50
CA LYS A 86 -5.04 -44.99 -30.97
C LYS A 86 -4.30 -46.11 -31.71
N ASN A 87 -3.35 -46.79 -31.05
CA ASN A 87 -2.55 -47.89 -31.59
C ASN A 87 -3.01 -49.26 -31.08
N GLY A 88 -4.13 -49.34 -30.36
CA GLY A 88 -4.66 -50.58 -29.79
C GLY A 88 -3.93 -51.08 -28.54
N GLN A 89 -3.07 -50.27 -27.91
CA GLN A 89 -2.42 -50.66 -26.64
C GLN A 89 -3.33 -50.30 -25.46
N PRO A 90 -3.52 -51.18 -24.46
CA PRO A 90 -4.43 -50.93 -23.35
C PRO A 90 -3.94 -49.78 -22.46
N LEU A 91 -4.87 -48.95 -21.99
CA LEU A 91 -4.59 -47.80 -21.13
C LEU A 91 -4.20 -48.20 -19.69
N LEU A 92 -4.53 -49.42 -19.27
CA LEU A 92 -3.97 -50.09 -18.09
C LEU A 92 -3.44 -51.47 -18.48
N PHE A 93 -2.21 -51.78 -18.07
CA PHE A 93 -1.59 -53.09 -18.20
C PHE A 93 -0.90 -53.50 -16.90
N LEU A 94 -1.34 -54.60 -16.31
CA LEU A 94 -0.71 -55.26 -15.15
C LEU A 94 -0.08 -56.58 -15.59
N SER A 95 1.18 -56.78 -15.23
CA SER A 95 1.93 -58.03 -15.34
C SER A 95 2.65 -58.23 -14.01
N VAL A 96 2.06 -59.04 -13.12
CA VAL A 96 2.38 -59.05 -11.68
C VAL A 96 3.90 -59.16 -11.42
N PRO A 97 4.52 -58.26 -10.62
CA PRO A 97 3.94 -57.18 -9.84
C PRO A 97 3.94 -55.79 -10.54
N GLN A 98 4.34 -55.68 -11.81
CA GLN A 98 4.46 -54.38 -12.50
C GLN A 98 3.13 -53.92 -13.09
N ILE A 99 2.67 -52.72 -12.73
CA ILE A 99 1.54 -52.05 -13.35
C ILE A 99 1.99 -50.87 -14.21
N LYS A 100 1.28 -50.64 -15.32
CA LYS A 100 1.45 -49.53 -16.28
C LYS A 100 0.13 -48.85 -16.52
N ILE A 101 0.05 -47.53 -16.31
CA ILE A 101 -1.16 -46.74 -16.55
C ILE A 101 -0.85 -45.54 -17.46
N ARG A 102 -1.74 -45.31 -18.44
CA ARG A 102 -1.63 -44.25 -19.47
C ARG A 102 -2.76 -43.23 -19.48
N SER A 103 -3.72 -43.24 -18.55
CA SER A 103 -4.73 -42.17 -18.48
C SER A 103 -5.14 -41.87 -17.03
N PHE A 104 -5.63 -40.65 -16.79
CA PHE A 104 -6.17 -40.29 -15.47
C PHE A 104 -7.45 -41.08 -15.13
N GLY A 105 -8.24 -41.47 -16.14
CA GLY A 105 -9.39 -42.36 -15.95
C GLY A 105 -8.98 -43.70 -15.35
N GLN A 106 -8.05 -44.40 -15.99
CA GLN A 106 -7.56 -45.68 -15.49
C GLN A 106 -6.83 -45.54 -14.14
N LEU A 107 -6.08 -44.45 -13.92
CA LEU A 107 -5.41 -44.19 -12.64
C LEU A 107 -6.41 -43.98 -11.50
N SER A 108 -7.51 -43.27 -11.76
CA SER A 108 -8.59 -43.05 -10.78
C SER A 108 -9.40 -44.32 -10.52
N HIS A 109 -9.69 -45.14 -11.54
CA HIS A 109 -10.32 -46.45 -11.34
C HIS A 109 -9.43 -47.36 -10.48
N PHE A 110 -8.14 -47.45 -10.81
CA PHE A 110 -7.17 -48.24 -10.04
C PHE A 110 -7.09 -47.79 -8.57
N LEU A 111 -7.01 -46.48 -8.29
CA LEU A 111 -7.03 -46.00 -6.90
C LEU A 111 -8.34 -46.36 -6.20
N PHE A 112 -9.50 -46.26 -6.86
CA PHE A 112 -10.78 -46.68 -6.27
C PHE A 112 -10.77 -48.17 -5.88
N MET A 113 -10.23 -49.04 -6.76
CA MET A 113 -10.09 -50.48 -6.52
C MET A 113 -9.13 -50.79 -5.36
N ALA A 114 -8.10 -49.96 -5.14
CA ALA A 114 -7.12 -50.13 -4.07
C ALA A 114 -7.66 -49.92 -2.64
N LYS A 115 -8.87 -49.36 -2.46
CA LYS A 115 -9.58 -49.20 -1.16
C LYS A 115 -8.66 -48.65 -0.05
N ASP A 116 -8.23 -49.47 0.91
CA ASP A 116 -7.39 -49.07 2.05
C ASP A 116 -5.89 -48.99 1.70
N ALA A 117 -5.46 -49.60 0.59
CA ALA A 117 -4.08 -49.57 0.10
C ALA A 117 -3.73 -48.31 -0.71
N LYS A 118 -4.70 -47.42 -1.01
CA LYS A 118 -4.54 -46.20 -1.82
C LYS A 118 -3.27 -45.39 -1.51
N LEU A 119 -2.97 -45.17 -0.22
CA LEU A 119 -1.79 -44.42 0.20
C LEU A 119 -0.47 -45.11 -0.18
N LYS A 120 -0.40 -46.44 -0.04
CA LYS A 120 0.79 -47.23 -0.40
C LYS A 120 1.01 -47.28 -1.91
N GLU A 121 -0.07 -47.45 -2.67
CA GLU A 121 0.00 -47.45 -4.13
C GLU A 121 0.34 -46.06 -4.70
N ALA A 122 -0.22 -44.98 -4.13
CA ALA A 122 0.14 -43.61 -4.51
C ALA A 122 1.61 -43.29 -4.17
N GLN A 123 2.11 -43.73 -3.01
CA GLN A 123 3.52 -43.62 -2.65
C GLN A 123 4.42 -44.38 -3.64
N ALA A 124 4.14 -45.67 -3.88
CA ALA A 124 4.92 -46.50 -4.81
C ALA A 124 4.92 -45.94 -6.24
N CYS A 125 3.79 -45.39 -6.69
CA CYS A 125 3.68 -44.69 -7.98
C CYS A 125 4.61 -43.47 -8.06
N ILE A 126 4.65 -42.61 -7.03
CA ILE A 126 5.49 -41.40 -7.01
C ILE A 126 6.98 -41.73 -6.85
N GLU A 127 7.32 -42.72 -6.01
CA GLU A 127 8.71 -43.16 -5.81
C GLU A 127 9.31 -43.75 -7.10
N ALA A 128 8.53 -44.54 -7.84
CA ALA A 128 8.94 -45.09 -9.13
C ALA A 128 8.89 -44.06 -10.29
N ASN A 129 7.99 -43.08 -10.23
CA ASN A 129 7.79 -42.07 -11.27
C ASN A 129 8.11 -40.67 -10.73
N ARG A 130 9.39 -40.43 -10.41
CA ARG A 130 9.90 -39.13 -9.91
C ARG A 130 9.53 -37.91 -10.75
N ASP A 131 9.20 -38.10 -12.03
CA ASP A 131 8.74 -37.04 -12.92
C ASP A 131 7.42 -37.38 -13.62
N PRO A 132 6.28 -37.34 -12.88
CA PRO A 132 5.00 -37.72 -13.44
C PRO A 132 4.52 -36.71 -14.50
N VAL A 133 4.87 -35.43 -14.35
CA VAL A 133 4.50 -34.37 -15.30
C VAL A 133 5.20 -34.58 -16.65
N ALA A 134 6.49 -34.91 -16.65
CA ALA A 134 7.22 -35.21 -17.87
C ALA A 134 6.72 -36.50 -18.56
N LYS A 135 6.30 -37.51 -17.81
CA LYS A 135 5.67 -38.71 -18.38
C LYS A 135 4.28 -38.45 -18.97
N ILE A 136 3.46 -37.65 -18.28
CA ILE A 136 2.09 -37.35 -18.73
C ILE A 136 2.11 -36.46 -19.98
N LEU A 137 2.92 -35.39 -19.99
CA LEU A 137 2.87 -34.35 -21.04
C LEU A 137 4.08 -34.30 -21.98
N GLY A 138 5.13 -35.08 -21.71
CA GLY A 138 6.41 -35.02 -22.43
C GLY A 138 7.40 -34.01 -21.85
N SER A 139 8.66 -34.16 -22.22
CA SER A 139 9.81 -33.43 -21.65
C SER A 139 9.77 -31.91 -21.85
N GLU A 140 9.06 -31.40 -22.87
CA GLU A 140 8.91 -29.95 -23.12
C GLU A 140 8.22 -29.20 -21.96
N TYR A 141 7.40 -29.90 -21.15
CA TYR A 141 6.71 -29.32 -20.00
C TYR A 141 7.56 -29.32 -18.71
N ASN A 142 8.75 -29.91 -18.74
CA ASN A 142 9.58 -30.10 -17.54
C ASN A 142 10.32 -28.81 -17.12
N THR A 143 10.53 -27.85 -18.03
CA THR A 143 11.20 -26.58 -17.75
C THR A 143 10.24 -25.47 -17.32
N MET A 144 9.33 -25.75 -16.37
CA MET A 144 8.52 -24.71 -15.70
C MET A 144 9.32 -23.92 -14.66
N LYS A 145 10.48 -23.36 -15.06
CA LYS A 145 11.18 -22.32 -14.29
C LYS A 145 10.39 -21.01 -14.34
N GLU A 146 10.59 -20.16 -13.33
CA GLU A 146 9.52 -19.32 -12.78
C GLU A 146 9.07 -18.13 -13.66
N ASP A 147 9.89 -17.66 -14.63
CA ASP A 147 9.79 -16.28 -15.17
C ASP A 147 9.48 -16.08 -16.68
N SER A 148 9.02 -17.07 -17.46
CA SER A 148 8.74 -16.81 -18.91
C SER A 148 7.63 -17.62 -19.63
N THR A 149 7.12 -18.71 -19.07
CA THR A 149 6.44 -19.74 -19.90
C THR A 149 5.00 -19.42 -20.34
N ALA A 150 4.31 -18.44 -19.75
CA ALA A 150 2.92 -18.13 -20.11
C ALA A 150 2.78 -17.61 -21.55
N LEU A 151 3.65 -16.69 -21.98
CA LEU A 151 3.61 -16.11 -23.32
C LEU A 151 3.93 -17.14 -24.41
N ASN A 152 4.93 -18.00 -24.19
CA ASN A 152 5.32 -19.03 -25.16
C ASN A 152 4.28 -20.15 -25.31
N ILE A 153 3.40 -20.35 -24.32
CA ILE A 153 2.27 -21.28 -24.44
C ILE A 153 1.11 -20.61 -25.20
N LEU A 154 0.80 -19.33 -24.94
CA LEU A 154 -0.18 -18.59 -25.73
C LEU A 154 0.25 -18.44 -27.21
N ASP A 155 1.53 -18.25 -27.49
CA ASP A 155 2.04 -18.10 -28.86
C ASP A 155 2.08 -19.42 -29.66
N LYS A 156 1.84 -20.58 -29.02
CA LYS A 156 1.46 -21.82 -29.72
C LYS A 156 -0.05 -21.87 -30.02
N ILE A 157 -0.90 -21.44 -29.09
CA ILE A 157 -2.37 -21.43 -29.23
C ILE A 157 -2.82 -20.58 -30.43
N THR A 158 -2.07 -19.52 -30.79
CA THR A 158 -2.38 -18.66 -31.93
C THR A 158 -2.00 -19.24 -33.31
N LYS A 159 -1.52 -20.49 -33.40
CA LYS A 159 -0.95 -21.06 -34.64
C LYS A 159 -1.47 -22.44 -35.06
N ASP A 160 -1.94 -23.29 -34.15
CA ASP A 160 -2.45 -24.64 -34.45
C ASP A 160 -3.84 -24.88 -33.80
N ASP A 161 -4.87 -25.10 -34.63
CA ASP A 161 -6.24 -25.46 -34.22
C ASP A 161 -6.37 -26.97 -33.83
N ASP A 162 -5.36 -27.55 -33.19
CA ASP A 162 -5.38 -28.97 -32.77
C ASP A 162 -6.06 -29.15 -31.39
N PRO A 163 -7.22 -29.83 -31.30
CA PRO A 163 -7.91 -30.05 -30.02
C PRO A 163 -7.13 -30.93 -29.04
N GLU A 164 -6.14 -31.71 -29.49
CA GLU A 164 -5.27 -32.48 -28.60
C GLU A 164 -4.26 -31.57 -27.87
N ILE A 165 -3.84 -30.48 -28.51
CA ILE A 165 -3.02 -29.43 -27.88
C ILE A 165 -3.82 -28.66 -26.83
N GLU A 166 -5.09 -28.33 -27.09
CA GLU A 166 -5.98 -27.69 -26.10
C GLU A 166 -6.09 -28.53 -24.82
N ILE A 167 -6.36 -29.84 -24.96
CA ILE A 167 -6.43 -30.78 -23.85
C ILE A 167 -5.08 -30.87 -23.10
N LYS A 168 -3.97 -30.97 -23.84
CA LYS A 168 -2.61 -31.03 -23.27
C LYS A 168 -2.27 -29.80 -22.43
N ILE A 169 -2.59 -28.60 -22.92
CA ILE A 169 -2.40 -27.33 -22.21
C ILE A 169 -3.27 -27.26 -20.95
N LYS A 170 -4.55 -27.68 -21.05
CA LYS A 170 -5.48 -27.68 -19.92
C LYS A 170 -5.04 -28.62 -18.79
N ILE A 171 -4.52 -29.81 -19.13
CA ILE A 171 -3.90 -30.73 -18.16
C ILE A 171 -2.65 -30.11 -17.53
N ALA A 172 -1.80 -29.42 -18.30
CA ALA A 172 -0.64 -28.69 -17.78
C ALA A 172 -1.04 -27.61 -16.75
N MET A 173 -2.12 -26.87 -17.01
CA MET A 173 -2.67 -25.88 -16.07
C MET A 173 -3.21 -26.53 -14.79
N LEU A 174 -3.94 -27.64 -14.91
CA LEU A 174 -4.48 -28.37 -13.75
C LEU A 174 -3.37 -28.97 -12.87
N LEU A 175 -2.33 -29.56 -13.48
CA LEU A 175 -1.16 -30.06 -12.75
C LEU A 175 -0.36 -28.93 -12.07
N LYS A 176 -0.19 -27.78 -12.73
CA LYS A 176 0.44 -26.59 -12.11
C LYS A 176 -0.38 -26.04 -10.95
N GLN A 177 -1.71 -26.08 -11.04
CA GLN A 177 -2.60 -25.67 -9.95
C GLN A 177 -2.52 -26.63 -8.75
N LEU A 178 -2.43 -27.95 -8.99
CA LEU A 178 -2.18 -28.94 -7.94
C LEU A 178 -0.84 -28.69 -7.25
N ASP A 179 0.25 -28.53 -8.02
CA ASP A 179 1.60 -28.35 -7.49
C ASP A 179 1.71 -27.09 -6.60
N LEU A 180 1.08 -25.98 -7.04
CA LEU A 180 0.97 -24.76 -6.24
C LEU A 180 0.14 -24.97 -4.96
N HIS A 181 -0.94 -25.74 -5.02
CA HIS A 181 -1.78 -26.07 -3.86
C HIS A 181 -1.03 -26.94 -2.84
N LEU A 182 -0.34 -27.99 -3.28
CA LEU A 182 0.50 -28.85 -2.43
C LEU A 182 1.58 -28.05 -1.70
N LEU A 183 2.27 -27.13 -2.40
CA LEU A 183 3.29 -26.26 -1.79
C LEU A 183 2.66 -25.27 -0.78
N ASN A 184 1.48 -24.72 -1.08
CA ASN A 184 0.70 -23.88 -0.15
C ASN A 184 0.11 -24.67 1.04
N HIS A 185 -0.08 -25.98 0.92
CA HIS A 185 -0.52 -26.84 2.01
C HIS A 185 0.66 -27.19 2.93
N SER A 186 1.79 -27.58 2.33
CA SER A 186 3.04 -27.91 3.02
C SER A 186 3.55 -26.76 3.88
N LEU A 187 3.56 -25.53 3.34
CA LEU A 187 3.94 -24.33 4.09
C LEU A 187 3.05 -24.09 5.34
N LYS A 188 1.76 -24.47 5.31
CA LYS A 188 0.90 -24.34 6.49
C LYS A 188 1.24 -25.37 7.56
N HIS A 189 1.48 -26.62 7.17
CA HIS A 189 1.89 -27.69 8.08
C HIS A 189 3.15 -27.27 8.85
N ILE A 190 4.18 -26.84 8.12
CA ILE A 190 5.45 -26.35 8.69
C ILE A 190 5.20 -25.14 9.63
N SER A 191 4.33 -24.20 9.25
CA SER A 191 4.01 -23.02 10.07
C SER A 191 3.18 -23.30 11.34
N LEU A 192 2.60 -24.50 11.47
CA LEU A 192 1.79 -24.92 12.61
C LEU A 192 2.60 -25.71 13.64
N GLU A 193 3.67 -26.40 13.23
CA GLU A 193 4.42 -27.30 14.10
C GLU A 193 5.43 -26.58 15.02
N ILE A 194 6.04 -25.46 14.60
CA ILE A 194 6.97 -24.68 15.44
C ILE A 194 6.78 -23.17 15.24
N ARG A 195 6.47 -22.45 16.33
CA ARG A 195 6.70 -21.00 16.43
C ARG A 195 8.00 -20.75 17.19
N LEU A 196 8.99 -20.16 16.54
CA LEU A 196 10.21 -19.71 17.22
C LEU A 196 9.87 -18.58 18.20
N ASN A 197 10.46 -18.61 19.40
CA ASN A 197 10.39 -17.54 20.40
C ASN A 197 11.79 -16.92 20.59
N PRO A 198 11.93 -15.68 21.10
CA PRO A 198 13.22 -14.98 21.14
C PRO A 198 14.27 -15.71 22.00
N VAL A 199 13.83 -16.38 23.07
CA VAL A 199 14.70 -17.10 24.00
C VAL A 199 15.29 -18.35 23.35
N SER A 200 14.49 -19.15 22.65
CA SER A 200 14.98 -20.33 21.91
C SER A 200 15.97 -19.93 20.83
N VAL A 201 15.67 -18.91 20.02
CA VAL A 201 16.59 -18.40 18.98
C VAL A 201 17.90 -17.90 19.60
N LYS A 202 17.84 -17.24 20.76
CA LYS A 202 19.02 -16.79 21.50
C LYS A 202 19.87 -17.97 22.00
N LYS A 203 19.25 -19.02 22.57
CA LYS A 203 19.94 -20.26 22.95
C LYS A 203 20.64 -20.92 21.76
N ASP A 204 19.94 -21.10 20.64
CA ASP A 204 20.49 -21.75 19.44
C ASP A 204 21.74 -21.00 18.92
N ILE A 205 21.71 -19.66 18.93
CA ILE A 205 22.83 -18.81 18.51
C ILE A 205 23.98 -18.87 19.53
N GLU A 206 23.69 -18.83 20.83
CA GLU A 206 24.71 -18.93 21.89
C GLU A 206 25.39 -20.32 21.91
N LEU A 207 24.64 -21.38 21.62
CA LEU A 207 25.16 -22.74 21.45
C LEU A 207 26.03 -22.83 20.19
N LEU A 208 25.55 -22.36 19.02
CA LEU A 208 26.34 -22.34 17.78
C LEU A 208 27.63 -21.50 17.90
N LYS A 209 27.65 -20.44 18.73
CA LYS A 209 28.87 -19.68 19.05
C LYS A 209 29.95 -20.53 19.73
N ARG A 210 29.58 -21.48 20.61
CA ARG A 210 30.55 -22.38 21.29
C ARG A 210 31.24 -23.31 20.29
N PHE A 211 30.51 -23.78 19.28
CA PHE A 211 31.01 -24.64 18.21
C PHE A 211 31.57 -23.87 17.00
N SER A 212 31.82 -22.56 17.13
CA SER A 212 32.40 -21.70 16.08
C SER A 212 33.90 -21.42 16.32
N GLY A 213 34.69 -21.33 15.24
CA GLY A 213 36.09 -20.93 15.31
C GLY A 213 36.91 -21.24 14.06
N LYS A 214 38.17 -20.77 14.03
CA LYS A 214 39.04 -20.75 12.83
C LYS A 214 39.67 -22.09 12.39
N GLY A 215 39.20 -23.23 12.89
CA GLY A 215 39.76 -24.55 12.55
C GLY A 215 38.75 -25.40 11.77
N GLU A 216 39.18 -26.12 10.74
CA GLU A 216 38.30 -26.89 9.83
C GLU A 216 37.45 -28.00 10.49
N GLN A 217 37.64 -28.26 11.79
CA GLN A 217 36.87 -29.23 12.58
C GLN A 217 35.75 -28.58 13.43
N THR A 218 35.66 -27.24 13.47
CA THR A 218 34.53 -26.53 14.09
C THR A 218 33.30 -26.57 13.18
N VAL A 219 32.13 -26.27 13.72
CA VAL A 219 30.86 -26.33 12.97
C VAL A 219 30.67 -25.08 12.08
N LEU A 220 31.22 -23.93 12.49
CA LEU A 220 31.22 -22.65 11.76
C LEU A 220 32.54 -21.90 11.94
N GLU A 221 32.86 -20.94 11.06
CA GLU A 221 33.97 -20.00 11.28
C GLU A 221 33.57 -18.91 12.26
N SER A 222 32.40 -18.29 12.07
CA SER A 222 31.81 -17.30 12.99
C SER A 222 30.28 -17.21 12.91
N ILE A 223 29.66 -16.67 13.96
CA ILE A 223 28.24 -16.35 14.02
C ILE A 223 27.99 -15.17 14.97
N GLU A 224 27.46 -14.05 14.46
CA GLU A 224 27.35 -12.78 15.19
C GLU A 224 26.00 -12.09 14.92
N TYR A 225 25.49 -11.32 15.87
CA TYR A 225 24.30 -10.49 15.65
C TYR A 225 24.67 -9.26 14.82
N THR A 226 23.76 -8.77 13.97
CA THR A 226 23.97 -7.50 13.25
C THR A 226 23.82 -6.27 14.15
N SER A 227 23.30 -6.44 15.37
CA SER A 227 23.04 -5.41 16.37
C SER A 227 23.30 -5.93 17.78
N ASP A 228 24.10 -5.20 18.55
CA ASP A 228 24.37 -5.48 19.95
C ASP A 228 23.19 -5.14 20.87
N TYR A 229 22.27 -4.28 20.42
CA TYR A 229 21.13 -3.81 21.22
C TYR A 229 20.02 -4.87 21.31
N GLU A 230 19.59 -5.17 22.54
CA GLU A 230 18.48 -6.07 22.85
C GLU A 230 17.36 -5.29 23.55
N PHE A 231 16.15 -5.36 23.01
CA PHE A 231 14.95 -4.74 23.58
C PHE A 231 14.46 -5.52 24.80
N SER A 232 13.62 -4.90 25.63
CA SER A 232 13.07 -5.50 26.87
C SER A 232 12.21 -6.75 26.67
N ASN A 233 11.86 -7.09 25.43
CA ASN A 233 11.17 -8.33 25.04
C ASN A 233 12.11 -9.41 24.47
N GLY A 234 13.43 -9.25 24.60
CA GLY A 234 14.45 -10.19 24.11
C GLY A 234 14.69 -10.16 22.60
N CYS A 235 13.99 -9.31 21.85
CA CYS A 235 14.24 -9.11 20.42
C CYS A 235 15.42 -8.15 20.19
N ARG A 236 16.11 -8.30 19.05
CA ARG A 236 17.18 -7.42 18.56
C ARG A 236 16.82 -6.71 17.25
N ALA A 237 15.72 -7.10 16.60
CA ALA A 237 15.13 -6.42 15.46
C ALA A 237 14.49 -5.07 15.86
N PRO A 238 14.46 -4.03 15.01
CA PRO A 238 13.76 -2.78 15.27
C PRO A 238 12.24 -2.97 15.48
N PRO A 239 11.55 -2.12 16.28
CA PRO A 239 10.13 -2.31 16.62
C PRO A 239 9.21 -2.45 15.40
N TRP A 240 9.45 -1.69 14.32
CA TRP A 240 8.66 -1.78 13.08
C TRP A 240 8.84 -3.10 12.31
N ARG A 241 9.93 -3.85 12.55
CA ARG A 241 10.11 -5.22 12.04
C ARG A 241 9.61 -6.28 13.04
N GLN A 242 9.66 -6.00 14.35
CA GLN A 242 9.03 -6.87 15.37
C GLN A 242 7.52 -7.05 15.12
N ILE A 243 6.82 -6.00 14.64
CA ILE A 243 5.41 -6.07 14.22
C ILE A 243 5.18 -7.11 13.09
N ARG A 244 6.19 -7.37 12.23
CA ARG A 244 6.13 -8.42 11.20
C ARG A 244 6.45 -9.82 11.73
N GLY A 245 6.84 -9.94 13.00
CA GLY A 245 7.29 -11.17 13.66
C GLY A 245 8.78 -11.44 13.54
N GLU A 246 9.60 -10.46 13.15
CA GLU A 246 11.06 -10.59 13.05
C GLU A 246 11.74 -10.28 14.39
N MET A 247 12.77 -11.06 14.73
CA MET A 247 13.23 -11.20 16.12
C MET A 247 14.68 -10.73 16.28
N CYS A 248 15.56 -11.20 15.41
CA CYS A 248 16.95 -10.79 15.30
C CYS A 248 17.48 -11.08 13.90
N TYR A 249 18.63 -10.48 13.57
CA TYR A 249 19.38 -10.77 12.35
C TYR A 249 20.80 -11.17 12.72
N VAL A 250 21.35 -12.10 11.94
CA VAL A 250 22.58 -12.83 12.26
C VAL A 250 23.45 -12.91 11.01
N MET A 251 24.72 -12.55 11.15
CA MET A 251 25.76 -12.87 10.17
C MET A 251 26.32 -14.24 10.53
N VAL A 252 26.26 -15.21 9.62
CA VAL A 252 26.77 -16.57 9.83
C VAL A 252 27.79 -16.90 8.76
N LYS A 253 29.00 -17.34 9.14
CA LYS A 253 30.04 -17.72 8.18
C LYS A 253 30.38 -19.21 8.30
N PRO A 254 29.88 -20.07 7.38
CA PRO A 254 30.36 -21.43 7.22
C PRO A 254 31.78 -21.47 6.64
N HIS A 255 32.44 -22.63 6.71
CA HIS A 255 33.80 -22.82 6.18
C HIS A 255 33.86 -22.96 4.64
N ASP A 256 32.72 -23.23 3.99
CA ASP A 256 32.58 -23.56 2.57
C ASP A 256 31.71 -22.57 1.77
N VAL A 257 31.20 -21.51 2.42
CA VAL A 257 30.27 -20.53 1.82
C VAL A 257 30.60 -19.12 2.32
N GLU A 258 30.32 -18.11 1.49
CA GLU A 258 30.35 -16.70 1.88
C GLU A 258 29.39 -16.39 3.05
N THR A 259 29.63 -15.29 3.76
CA THR A 259 28.88 -14.93 4.97
C THR A 259 27.38 -14.74 4.68
N LEU A 260 26.57 -15.61 5.27
CA LEU A 260 25.11 -15.63 5.12
C LEU A 260 24.46 -14.60 6.05
N CYS A 261 23.61 -13.76 5.49
CA CYS A 261 22.83 -12.77 6.22
C CYS A 261 21.44 -13.33 6.52
N VAL A 262 21.15 -13.60 7.78
CA VAL A 262 20.01 -14.44 8.20
C VAL A 262 19.03 -13.64 9.06
N THR A 263 17.73 -13.76 8.77
CA THR A 263 16.65 -13.29 9.63
C THR A 263 16.04 -14.46 10.41
N CYS A 264 15.96 -14.32 11.72
CA CYS A 264 15.15 -15.20 12.57
C CYS A 264 13.79 -14.54 12.84
N SER A 265 12.71 -15.25 12.52
CA SER A 265 11.33 -14.80 12.70
C SER A 265 10.48 -15.83 13.44
N ALA A 266 9.36 -15.40 14.03
CA ALA A 266 8.40 -16.30 14.67
C ALA A 266 7.74 -17.31 13.71
N LYS A 267 8.00 -17.19 12.39
CA LYS A 267 7.56 -18.09 11.32
C LYS A 267 8.68 -19.02 10.81
N GLY A 268 9.89 -18.92 11.36
CA GLY A 268 11.08 -19.64 10.90
C GLY A 268 12.25 -18.71 10.53
N VAL A 269 13.33 -19.32 10.04
CA VAL A 269 14.62 -18.70 9.70
C VAL A 269 14.78 -18.61 8.18
N PHE A 270 15.28 -17.50 7.65
CA PHE A 270 15.49 -17.32 6.20
C PHE A 270 16.69 -16.42 5.87
N LEU A 271 17.22 -16.56 4.65
CA LEU A 271 18.23 -15.64 4.10
C LEU A 271 17.58 -14.30 3.75
N ASN A 272 18.12 -13.21 4.29
CA ASN A 272 17.73 -11.84 3.94
C ASN A 272 18.67 -11.24 2.90
N GLY A 273 18.52 -9.95 2.64
CA GLY A 273 19.20 -9.26 1.57
C GLY A 273 20.64 -8.87 1.82
N GLY A 274 21.11 -8.94 3.07
CA GLY A 274 22.47 -8.56 3.47
C GLY A 274 22.63 -7.06 3.75
N LYS A 275 23.87 -6.63 3.98
CA LYS A 275 24.17 -5.21 4.14
C LYS A 275 24.28 -4.51 2.79
N THR A 276 23.84 -3.27 2.75
CA THR A 276 24.35 -2.22 1.86
C THR A 276 25.87 -2.29 1.73
N ASP A 277 26.46 -2.46 0.54
CA ASP A 277 27.80 -1.88 0.29
C ASP A 277 27.78 -0.38 0.61
N ASP A 278 26.62 0.22 0.36
CA ASP A 278 26.30 1.61 0.57
C ASP A 278 25.59 1.86 1.91
N GLU A 279 26.16 2.77 2.70
CA GLU A 279 25.71 3.31 4.00
C GLU A 279 25.48 2.31 5.16
N GLY A 280 25.61 0.99 4.91
CA GLY A 280 25.68 -0.05 5.95
C GLY A 280 24.34 -0.48 6.55
N ASP A 281 23.23 0.05 6.01
CA ASP A 281 21.87 -0.45 6.26
C ASP A 281 21.73 -1.93 5.88
N ILE A 282 20.75 -2.61 6.45
CA ILE A 282 20.48 -4.03 6.15
C ILE A 282 19.24 -4.12 5.26
N ASP A 283 19.38 -4.75 4.10
CA ASP A 283 18.26 -5.20 3.29
C ASP A 283 17.58 -6.37 4.00
N TYR A 284 16.57 -6.04 4.80
CA TYR A 284 15.80 -7.01 5.58
C TYR A 284 14.85 -7.88 4.75
N GLU A 285 14.75 -7.69 3.43
CA GLU A 285 13.79 -8.44 2.60
C GLU A 285 14.30 -9.85 2.27
N ARG A 286 13.35 -10.79 2.21
CA ARG A 286 13.62 -12.23 2.13
C ARG A 286 14.09 -12.64 0.74
N LYS A 287 15.35 -13.08 0.61
CA LYS A 287 15.96 -13.60 -0.63
C LYS A 287 16.01 -15.14 -0.68
N GLY A 288 15.39 -15.86 0.26
CA GLY A 288 15.38 -17.33 0.29
C GLY A 288 14.12 -17.95 0.92
N GLU A 289 14.09 -19.28 0.93
CA GLU A 289 13.02 -20.07 1.55
C GLU A 289 13.08 -20.00 3.09
N ILE A 290 11.97 -20.37 3.75
CA ILE A 290 11.86 -20.34 5.22
C ILE A 290 12.05 -21.75 5.78
N TYR A 291 12.97 -21.87 6.73
CA TYR A 291 13.35 -23.09 7.41
C TYR A 291 12.85 -23.06 8.86
N LYS A 292 12.54 -24.22 9.45
CA LYS A 292 11.98 -24.31 10.81
C LYS A 292 12.90 -23.77 11.91
N ASP A 293 14.21 -23.94 11.77
CA ASP A 293 15.23 -23.53 12.73
C ASP A 293 16.57 -23.23 12.03
N LEU A 294 17.50 -22.61 12.77
CA LEU A 294 18.78 -22.12 12.23
C LEU A 294 19.72 -23.28 11.84
N VAL A 295 19.70 -24.40 12.56
CA VAL A 295 20.51 -25.58 12.25
C VAL A 295 20.06 -26.22 10.92
N THR A 296 18.75 -26.28 10.67
CA THR A 296 18.17 -26.81 9.43
C THR A 296 18.48 -25.90 8.24
N PHE A 297 18.42 -24.57 8.42
CA PHE A 297 18.89 -23.61 7.41
C PHE A 297 20.37 -23.85 7.05
N LEU A 298 21.25 -23.99 8.06
CA LEU A 298 22.69 -24.15 7.82
C LEU A 298 23.06 -25.50 7.21
N LYS A 299 22.36 -26.60 7.54
CA LYS A 299 22.56 -27.91 6.89
C LYS A 299 22.22 -27.91 5.40
N GLU A 300 21.25 -27.12 4.98
CA GLU A 300 20.87 -26.97 3.57
C GLU A 300 21.82 -26.03 2.81
N LYS A 301 22.38 -25.01 3.49
CA LYS A 301 23.26 -24.02 2.84
C LYS A 301 24.74 -24.39 2.85
N SER A 302 25.20 -25.23 3.77
CA SER A 302 26.61 -25.60 3.90
C SER A 302 26.77 -27.12 4.06
N ALA A 303 27.47 -27.72 3.10
CA ALA A 303 27.81 -29.14 3.13
C ALA A 303 28.82 -29.42 4.26
N LYS A 304 29.77 -28.50 4.49
CA LYS A 304 30.78 -28.62 5.54
C LYS A 304 30.19 -28.47 6.94
N PHE A 305 29.21 -27.58 7.12
CA PHE A 305 28.40 -27.51 8.34
C PHE A 305 27.70 -28.85 8.57
N SER A 306 27.05 -29.42 7.55
CA SER A 306 26.35 -30.70 7.67
C SER A 306 27.31 -31.87 8.01
N GLU A 307 28.51 -31.90 7.43
CA GLU A 307 29.57 -32.88 7.74
C GLU A 307 30.13 -32.73 9.17
N ASN A 308 30.49 -31.51 9.58
CA ASN A 308 31.09 -31.28 10.90
C ASN A 308 30.05 -31.36 12.03
N MET A 309 28.83 -30.85 11.81
CA MET A 309 27.70 -31.03 12.72
C MET A 309 27.38 -32.51 12.92
N SER A 310 27.52 -33.35 11.88
CA SER A 310 27.36 -34.81 11.97
C SER A 310 28.39 -35.51 12.85
N LYS A 311 29.57 -34.90 13.07
CA LYS A 311 30.60 -35.42 13.99
C LYS A 311 30.32 -35.04 15.45
N HIS A 312 29.80 -33.84 15.68
CA HIS A 312 29.54 -33.25 17.00
C HIS A 312 28.10 -33.45 17.52
N VAL A 313 27.31 -34.36 16.93
CA VAL A 313 25.87 -34.55 17.24
C VAL A 313 25.60 -34.92 18.70
N ILE A 314 26.52 -35.63 19.35
CA ILE A 314 26.35 -36.11 20.73
C ILE A 314 26.55 -34.92 21.67
N ASP A 315 27.74 -34.33 21.66
CA ASP A 315 28.16 -33.19 22.47
C ASP A 315 27.18 -32.02 22.36
N PHE A 316 26.76 -31.67 21.13
CA PHE A 316 25.77 -30.61 20.88
C PHE A 316 24.40 -30.91 21.53
N LYS A 317 23.98 -32.18 21.57
CA LYS A 317 22.71 -32.60 22.21
C LYS A 317 22.81 -32.73 23.73
N GLU A 318 24.01 -32.86 24.29
CA GLU A 318 24.22 -32.85 25.73
C GLU A 318 24.26 -31.40 26.26
N GLU A 319 25.03 -30.51 25.63
CA GLU A 319 25.01 -29.07 25.97
C GLU A 319 23.61 -28.45 25.80
N GLN A 320 22.86 -28.82 24.76
CA GLN A 320 21.50 -28.31 24.56
C GLN A 320 20.54 -28.72 25.70
N LYS A 321 20.71 -29.93 26.26
CA LYS A 321 19.94 -30.37 27.45
C LYS A 321 20.32 -29.62 28.72
N GLU A 322 21.62 -29.38 28.96
CA GLU A 322 22.07 -28.59 30.11
C GLU A 322 21.53 -27.15 30.04
N MET A 323 21.60 -26.52 28.86
CA MET A 323 21.04 -25.18 28.65
C MET A 323 19.51 -25.13 28.76
N ASP A 324 18.79 -26.23 28.56
CA ASP A 324 17.35 -26.31 28.84
C ASP A 324 17.03 -26.49 30.33
N GLN A 325 17.74 -27.37 31.05
CA GLN A 325 17.57 -27.54 32.50
C GLN A 325 17.87 -26.25 33.29
N LEU A 326 18.94 -25.55 32.94
CA LEU A 326 19.26 -24.22 33.51
C LEU A 326 18.19 -23.16 33.22
N GLY A 327 17.41 -23.33 32.14
CA GLY A 327 16.32 -22.42 31.75
C GLY A 327 14.99 -22.68 32.44
N GLU A 328 14.79 -23.86 33.05
CA GLU A 328 13.58 -24.18 33.82
C GLU A 328 13.69 -23.73 35.28
N ALA A 329 14.86 -23.91 35.92
CA ALA A 329 15.12 -23.43 37.28
C ALA A 329 14.85 -21.92 37.44
N ALA A 330 15.21 -21.12 36.42
CA ALA A 330 14.97 -19.67 36.41
C ALA A 330 13.48 -19.26 36.33
N LYS A 331 12.55 -20.19 36.05
CA LYS A 331 11.10 -19.92 36.05
C LYS A 331 10.46 -20.05 37.43
N GLU A 332 11.03 -20.87 38.32
CA GLU A 332 10.44 -21.08 39.66
C GLU A 332 10.65 -19.86 40.57
N GLU A 333 11.82 -19.22 40.55
CA GLU A 333 12.09 -18.01 41.36
C GLU A 333 11.26 -16.79 40.91
N ALA A 334 10.82 -16.73 39.65
CA ALA A 334 9.95 -15.68 39.15
C ALA A 334 8.49 -15.80 39.62
N GLY A 335 8.05 -16.99 40.05
CA GLY A 335 6.65 -17.27 40.43
C GLY A 335 6.20 -16.66 41.76
N THR A 336 7.14 -16.23 42.62
CA THR A 336 6.87 -15.98 44.05
C THR A 336 6.56 -14.51 44.40
N PHE A 337 6.54 -13.59 43.41
CA PHE A 337 6.42 -12.14 43.67
C PHE A 337 5.13 -11.44 43.15
N GLN A 338 4.10 -12.20 42.75
CA GLN A 338 2.77 -11.65 42.40
C GLN A 338 1.60 -12.20 43.24
N LYS A 339 1.85 -12.53 44.52
CA LYS A 339 0.80 -12.83 45.51
C LYS A 339 0.97 -12.04 46.82
N ALA A 340 1.03 -10.71 46.72
CA ALA A 340 0.98 -9.82 47.88
C ALA A 340 0.24 -8.50 47.60
N ILE A 341 -0.86 -8.29 48.34
CA ILE A 341 -1.42 -6.99 48.72
C ILE A 341 -1.94 -6.09 47.58
N SER A 342 -3.21 -6.30 47.25
CA SER A 342 -4.17 -5.18 47.24
C SER A 342 -4.60 -4.92 48.68
N GLY A 343 -4.23 -3.78 49.29
CA GLY A 343 -4.54 -3.53 50.71
C GLY A 343 -4.04 -2.19 51.24
N SER A 344 -5.00 -1.39 51.70
CA SER A 344 -4.90 -0.03 52.24
C SER A 344 -3.95 0.21 53.44
N ASP A 345 -3.11 1.25 53.32
CA ASP A 345 -3.04 2.42 54.22
C ASP A 345 -2.32 2.33 55.62
N LYS A 346 -1.74 3.49 56.01
CA LYS A 346 -1.26 3.94 57.35
C LYS A 346 0.05 3.41 58.03
N ARG A 347 1.05 4.31 57.98
CA ARG A 347 1.83 4.93 59.09
C ARG A 347 3.00 4.20 59.81
N SER A 348 4.11 4.96 59.84
CA SER A 348 4.98 5.34 60.98
C SER A 348 6.13 4.45 61.52
N LEU A 349 7.36 4.95 61.24
CA LEU A 349 8.45 5.31 62.18
C LEU A 349 9.41 4.24 62.77
N GLU A 350 10.72 4.55 62.61
CA GLU A 350 11.84 4.33 63.56
C GLU A 350 12.33 2.88 63.85
N LYS A 351 13.61 2.61 64.21
CA LYS A 351 14.94 3.24 63.99
C LYS A 351 16.04 2.26 64.48
N ASN A 352 17.32 2.58 64.20
CA ASN A 352 18.58 1.98 64.71
C ASN A 352 19.02 0.67 64.01
N GLN A 353 20.17 0.51 63.31
CA GLN A 353 21.52 1.14 63.26
C GLN A 353 22.59 0.47 64.16
N ILE A 354 23.88 0.58 63.77
CA ILE A 354 25.13 0.10 64.42
C ILE A 354 25.57 -1.33 63.96
N ASN A 355 26.79 -1.60 63.45
CA ASN A 355 27.91 -0.70 63.06
C ASN A 355 28.84 -1.25 61.93
N PHE A 356 29.84 -0.44 61.56
CA PHE A 356 30.77 -0.60 60.42
C PHE A 356 32.03 -1.47 60.63
N GLY A 357 32.56 -1.98 59.51
CA GLY A 357 33.99 -2.22 59.26
C GLY A 357 34.45 -1.55 57.95
N LYS A 358 35.63 -0.91 57.92
CA LYS A 358 36.21 -0.24 56.71
C LYS A 358 36.98 -1.29 55.88
N ASN A 359 37.21 -1.16 54.56
CA ASN A 359 37.59 0.00 53.75
C ASN A 359 37.22 -0.27 52.24
N GLN A 360 37.47 0.53 51.18
CA GLN A 360 38.18 1.81 51.02
C GLN A 360 37.54 2.69 49.89
N MET A 361 37.99 2.58 48.63
CA MET A 361 37.60 3.35 47.42
C MET A 361 37.82 2.47 46.16
N ALA A 362 37.21 2.65 44.99
CA ALA A 362 36.76 3.89 44.32
C ALA A 362 35.26 3.94 43.94
N LYS A 363 34.85 5.00 43.22
CA LYS A 363 33.47 5.50 43.15
C LYS A 363 32.73 5.17 41.84
N ARG A 364 31.47 4.73 42.00
CA ARG A 364 30.20 5.19 41.39
C ARG A 364 30.22 5.78 39.96
N LEU A 365 29.36 5.34 39.04
CA LEU A 365 27.86 5.43 39.01
C LEU A 365 27.31 6.87 38.89
N ALA A 366 26.18 6.98 38.17
CA ALA A 366 25.45 8.22 37.85
C ALA A 366 24.92 9.00 39.09
N PRO A 367 24.34 10.20 38.89
CA PRO A 367 22.88 10.27 39.08
C PRO A 367 22.07 11.35 38.29
N SER A 368 20.77 11.06 38.15
CA SER A 368 19.58 11.95 38.27
C SER A 368 19.50 13.36 37.66
N LEU A 369 18.38 13.57 36.96
CA LEU A 369 17.67 14.85 36.76
C LEU A 369 17.46 15.64 38.07
N ASN A 370 17.64 16.98 38.05
CA ASN A 370 16.51 17.94 38.01
C ASN A 370 16.87 19.44 38.21
N TRP A 371 15.91 20.27 37.77
CA TRP A 371 15.56 21.64 38.23
C TRP A 371 16.34 22.91 37.82
N LYS A 372 15.62 23.73 37.02
CA LYS A 372 15.52 25.21 36.95
C LYS A 372 16.78 26.11 36.93
N ALA A 373 16.76 26.97 35.90
CA ALA A 373 17.28 28.34 35.80
C ALA A 373 17.57 29.10 37.12
N THR A 374 18.47 30.10 37.18
CA THR A 374 18.49 31.28 36.27
C THR A 374 19.79 32.12 36.44
N VAL A 375 20.07 33.05 35.50
CA VAL A 375 20.94 34.25 35.59
C VAL A 375 22.48 34.11 35.46
N ASN A 376 23.00 34.70 34.37
CA ASN A 376 24.25 35.46 34.18
C ASN A 376 25.69 34.87 34.13
N TYR A 377 26.27 35.10 32.95
CA TYR A 377 27.52 35.85 32.67
C TYR A 377 28.91 35.35 33.15
N LYS A 378 29.72 35.11 32.11
CA LYS A 378 31.07 35.66 31.82
C LYS A 378 32.32 34.83 32.13
N ASP A 379 33.20 34.87 31.12
CA ASP A 379 34.67 34.92 31.18
C ASP A 379 35.43 33.76 31.87
N LYS A 380 36.54 33.22 31.32
CA LYS A 380 37.16 33.36 29.97
C LYS A 380 38.32 32.35 29.87
N SER A 381 38.68 31.91 28.66
CA SER A 381 39.97 31.23 28.32
C SER A 381 40.30 29.95 29.11
N SER A 382 41.20 29.05 28.68
CA SER A 382 41.81 28.72 27.38
C SER A 382 42.38 27.30 27.55
N GLY A 383 42.43 26.41 26.56
CA GLY A 383 42.24 26.56 25.12
C GLY A 383 43.39 25.82 24.40
N LYS A 384 43.20 25.39 23.14
CA LYS A 384 44.12 24.55 22.36
C LYS A 384 44.29 23.12 22.92
N ASP A 385 44.69 22.09 22.18
CA ASP A 385 44.74 21.78 20.73
C ASP A 385 44.85 20.23 20.68
N SER A 386 44.59 19.48 19.60
CA SER A 386 44.22 19.77 18.20
C SER A 386 43.68 18.48 17.55
N GLN A 387 42.99 18.62 16.40
CA GLN A 387 42.98 17.66 15.27
C GLN A 387 42.46 16.20 15.48
N GLU A 388 41.84 15.56 14.48
CA GLU A 388 41.12 16.03 13.29
C GLU A 388 40.22 14.87 12.80
N GLU A 389 39.21 15.20 11.99
CA GLU A 389 38.77 14.54 10.74
C GLU A 389 39.01 13.02 10.45
N LYS A 390 38.22 12.34 9.59
CA LYS A 390 37.30 12.82 8.54
C LYS A 390 36.20 11.77 8.21
N ARG A 391 35.28 12.23 7.36
CA ARG A 391 34.46 11.48 6.36
C ARG A 391 34.97 10.04 6.07
N GLY A 392 34.14 9.00 5.97
CA GLY A 392 32.68 8.92 5.97
C GLY A 392 32.06 8.97 4.56
N GLY A 393 30.97 8.21 4.37
CA GLY A 393 30.09 8.23 3.20
C GLY A 393 30.53 7.36 2.01
N LYS A 394 29.67 6.41 1.63
CA LYS A 394 28.98 6.36 0.33
C LYS A 394 27.99 5.17 0.28
N LEU A 395 27.27 4.95 -0.83
CA LEU A 395 26.16 5.71 -1.46
C LEU A 395 25.79 5.04 -2.82
N GLU A 396 24.63 4.37 -2.90
CA GLU A 396 23.87 3.84 -4.09
C GLU A 396 23.01 2.59 -3.68
N SER A 397 22.25 1.84 -4.50
CA SER A 397 21.36 2.21 -5.63
C SER A 397 20.19 1.20 -5.84
N ARG A 398 18.96 1.74 -5.99
CA ARG A 398 17.83 1.25 -6.82
C ARG A 398 17.04 -0.05 -6.51
N ARG A 399 15.71 0.19 -6.47
CA ARG A 399 14.58 -0.55 -7.12
C ARG A 399 14.01 -1.83 -6.46
N LYS A 400 12.66 -1.80 -6.35
CA LYS A 400 11.70 -2.93 -6.25
C LYS A 400 11.77 -3.74 -4.93
N SER A 401 10.71 -4.38 -4.46
CA SER A 401 9.26 -4.26 -4.75
C SER A 401 8.43 -4.97 -3.65
N SER A 402 7.09 -4.86 -3.71
CA SER A 402 6.15 -5.92 -3.33
C SER A 402 6.34 -6.68 -2.00
N ALA A 403 5.56 -6.28 -0.99
CA ALA A 403 5.05 -7.20 0.03
C ALA A 403 3.94 -8.12 -0.57
N PRO A 404 3.15 -8.90 0.21
CA PRO A 404 3.54 -9.62 1.43
C PRO A 404 3.48 -11.18 1.41
N PRO A 405 2.36 -11.89 1.13
CA PRO A 405 1.48 -12.41 2.20
C PRO A 405 1.20 -13.94 2.16
N GLY A 406 0.32 -14.43 3.06
CA GLY A 406 -0.48 -15.66 2.89
C GLY A 406 -0.41 -16.67 4.05
N ARG A 407 -1.36 -17.62 4.22
CA ARG A 407 -2.65 -17.96 3.54
C ARG A 407 -3.40 -19.02 4.41
N ALA A 408 -4.72 -19.28 4.38
CA ALA A 408 -5.88 -18.60 3.76
C ALA A 408 -7.11 -18.58 4.73
N GLN A 409 -8.07 -19.51 4.85
CA GLN A 409 -8.47 -20.70 4.06
C GLN A 409 -9.92 -21.19 4.43
N LEU A 410 -10.85 -21.25 3.45
CA LEU A 410 -12.11 -22.06 3.41
C LEU A 410 -13.26 -21.75 4.41
N LEU A 411 -14.57 -22.07 4.22
CA LEU A 411 -15.42 -22.63 3.12
C LEU A 411 -16.57 -21.60 2.80
N ARG A 412 -17.61 -21.76 1.94
CA ARG A 412 -18.38 -22.94 1.44
C ARG A 412 -19.31 -22.56 0.25
N LYS A 413 -19.89 -23.56 -0.44
CA LYS A 413 -20.96 -23.48 -1.48
C LYS A 413 -20.60 -22.76 -2.80
N SER A 414 -21.41 -23.05 -3.82
CA SER A 414 -21.18 -22.73 -5.23
C SER A 414 -22.05 -21.56 -5.70
N VAL A 415 -21.40 -20.49 -6.16
CA VAL A 415 -21.97 -19.43 -7.01
C VAL A 415 -21.07 -19.31 -8.24
N GLU A 416 -21.62 -18.90 -9.37
CA GLU A 416 -20.95 -18.83 -10.67
C GLU A 416 -19.63 -18.01 -10.59
N ARG A 417 -18.54 -18.57 -11.11
CA ARG A 417 -17.25 -17.87 -11.19
C ARG A 417 -17.25 -16.87 -12.34
N ILE A 418 -17.80 -15.68 -12.07
CA ILE A 418 -17.74 -14.54 -12.99
C ILE A 418 -16.28 -14.06 -13.08
N GLU A 419 -15.73 -14.10 -14.28
CA GLU A 419 -14.33 -13.84 -14.62
C GLU A 419 -13.75 -12.55 -14.00
N GLU A 420 -12.43 -12.57 -13.80
CA GLU A 420 -11.66 -11.47 -13.23
C GLU A 420 -10.93 -10.68 -14.34
N ILE A 421 -11.63 -9.69 -14.90
CA ILE A 421 -10.98 -8.61 -15.64
C ILE A 421 -10.12 -7.81 -14.65
N SER A 422 -8.92 -7.39 -15.08
CA SER A 422 -7.90 -6.72 -14.27
C SER A 422 -8.29 -5.28 -13.87
N ASP A 423 -9.22 -5.13 -12.92
CA ASP A 423 -9.55 -3.87 -12.26
C ASP A 423 -8.33 -3.36 -11.42
N SER A 424 -7.39 -2.65 -12.06
CA SER A 424 -6.26 -1.99 -11.39
C SER A 424 -6.70 -0.64 -10.79
N SER A 425 -7.06 -0.64 -9.50
CA SER A 425 -7.44 0.57 -8.77
C SER A 425 -6.86 0.58 -7.36
N SER A 426 -6.31 1.71 -6.93
CA SER A 426 -5.78 1.96 -5.60
C SER A 426 -6.89 2.41 -4.63
N GLU A 427 -7.90 1.56 -4.42
CA GLU A 427 -8.84 1.73 -3.30
C GLU A 427 -8.09 1.47 -1.99
N SER A 428 -8.08 2.44 -1.06
CA SER A 428 -7.55 2.25 0.29
C SER A 428 -8.44 1.28 1.07
N GLU A 429 -7.83 0.30 1.74
CA GLU A 429 -8.57 -0.67 2.56
C GLU A 429 -8.91 -0.05 3.92
N GLU A 430 -10.15 0.42 4.06
CA GLU A 430 -10.71 0.87 5.34
C GLU A 430 -10.73 -0.29 6.35
N ASN A 431 -9.84 -0.19 7.34
CA ASN A 431 -9.69 -1.05 8.52
C ASN A 431 -9.34 -2.52 8.21
N GLU A 432 -8.06 -2.78 7.91
CA GLU A 432 -7.41 -4.04 8.28
C GLU A 432 -7.27 -4.17 9.81
N GLU A 433 -8.39 -4.45 10.50
CA GLU A 433 -8.32 -4.98 11.86
C GLU A 433 -7.59 -6.33 11.85
N THR A 434 -6.65 -6.49 12.77
CA THR A 434 -5.86 -7.71 12.92
C THR A 434 -6.75 -8.90 13.26
N PRO A 435 -6.37 -10.13 12.86
CA PRO A 435 -6.98 -11.33 13.41
C PRO A 435 -6.58 -11.44 14.89
N GLU A 436 -7.45 -10.97 15.78
CA GLU A 436 -7.23 -11.07 17.23
C GLU A 436 -7.00 -12.53 17.66
N HIS A 437 -6.26 -12.68 18.76
CA HIS A 437 -5.97 -14.01 19.29
C HIS A 437 -7.26 -14.68 19.75
N ARG A 438 -7.49 -15.90 19.25
CA ARG A 438 -8.32 -16.87 19.97
C ARG A 438 -7.76 -17.00 21.38
N GLN A 439 -8.49 -16.48 22.37
CA GLN A 439 -8.36 -16.96 23.73
C GLN A 439 -8.77 -18.43 23.79
N GLU A 440 -8.18 -19.15 24.72
CA GLU A 440 -8.27 -20.61 24.78
C GLU A 440 -9.68 -21.07 25.17
N ALA A 441 -10.15 -22.15 24.56
CA ALA A 441 -11.49 -22.69 24.80
C ALA A 441 -11.56 -23.47 26.12
N ASN A 442 -11.32 -22.78 27.25
CA ASN A 442 -11.35 -23.30 28.62
C ASN A 442 -11.90 -22.23 29.61
N ALA A 443 -12.90 -21.45 29.18
CA ALA A 443 -13.68 -20.55 30.02
C ALA A 443 -15.17 -20.87 29.89
N ASP A 444 -15.93 -20.76 30.97
CA ASP A 444 -17.37 -21.02 30.98
C ASP A 444 -18.10 -20.05 30.03
N LEU A 445 -18.59 -20.59 28.91
CA LEU A 445 -19.32 -19.84 27.90
C LEU A 445 -20.60 -19.22 28.49
N PRO A 446 -20.83 -17.90 28.36
CA PRO A 446 -21.98 -17.21 28.95
C PRO A 446 -23.33 -17.84 28.64
N SER A 447 -24.31 -17.63 29.51
CA SER A 447 -25.63 -18.27 29.43
C SER A 447 -26.35 -17.98 28.10
N GLU A 448 -26.06 -16.80 27.54
CA GLU A 448 -26.56 -16.23 26.30
C GLU A 448 -26.07 -17.02 25.09
N TYR A 449 -24.83 -17.50 25.11
CA TYR A 449 -24.25 -18.33 24.03
C TYR A 449 -25.03 -19.65 23.88
N TRP A 450 -25.32 -20.32 25.00
CA TRP A 450 -26.09 -21.57 25.02
C TRP A 450 -27.57 -21.36 24.67
N GLN A 451 -28.16 -20.24 25.08
CA GLN A 451 -29.53 -19.87 24.71
C GLN A 451 -29.64 -19.57 23.21
N ILE A 452 -28.70 -18.82 22.64
CA ILE A 452 -28.63 -18.56 21.19
C ILE A 452 -28.38 -19.86 20.40
N GLN A 453 -27.48 -20.74 20.86
CA GLN A 453 -27.29 -22.07 20.26
C GLN A 453 -28.60 -22.87 20.21
N LYS A 454 -29.38 -22.84 21.30
CA LYS A 454 -30.69 -23.51 21.38
C LYS A 454 -31.71 -22.88 20.41
N LEU A 455 -31.73 -21.55 20.27
CA LEU A 455 -32.57 -20.84 19.32
C LEU A 455 -32.18 -21.15 17.86
N VAL A 456 -30.88 -21.15 17.52
CA VAL A 456 -30.40 -21.59 16.19
C VAL A 456 -30.83 -23.04 15.88
N LYS A 457 -30.89 -23.93 16.88
CA LYS A 457 -31.42 -25.28 16.71
C LYS A 457 -32.93 -25.29 16.42
N TYR A 458 -33.72 -24.40 17.03
CA TYR A 458 -35.15 -24.25 16.70
C TYR A 458 -35.38 -23.63 15.30
N LEU A 459 -34.54 -22.70 14.85
CA LEU A 459 -34.60 -22.17 13.47
C LEU A 459 -34.40 -23.26 12.40
N LYS A 460 -33.62 -24.30 12.72
CA LYS A 460 -33.44 -25.49 11.85
C LYS A 460 -34.64 -26.47 11.90
N GLY A 461 -35.67 -26.20 12.69
CA GLY A 461 -36.78 -27.12 13.01
C GLY A 461 -37.96 -27.14 12.04
N GLY A 462 -37.93 -26.39 10.94
CA GLY A 462 -38.90 -26.48 9.83
C GLY A 462 -40.33 -25.97 10.06
N ASN A 463 -40.72 -25.68 11.30
CA ASN A 463 -42.04 -25.10 11.62
C ASN A 463 -42.00 -23.56 11.53
N GLN A 464 -42.81 -22.98 10.64
CA GLN A 464 -42.86 -21.52 10.40
C GLN A 464 -43.12 -20.71 11.68
N THR A 465 -44.12 -21.07 12.47
CA THR A 465 -44.47 -20.37 13.72
C THR A 465 -43.35 -20.46 14.75
N ALA A 466 -42.74 -21.64 14.91
CA ALA A 466 -41.59 -21.82 15.80
C ALA A 466 -40.36 -21.04 15.32
N THR A 467 -40.14 -20.96 14.00
CA THR A 467 -39.07 -20.17 13.38
C THR A 467 -39.27 -18.68 13.64
N VAL A 468 -40.48 -18.14 13.42
CA VAL A 468 -40.79 -16.73 13.71
C VAL A 468 -40.65 -16.39 15.20
N ILE A 469 -41.09 -17.28 16.10
CA ILE A 469 -40.89 -17.11 17.55
C ILE A 469 -39.38 -17.11 17.89
N ALA A 470 -38.61 -18.05 17.35
CA ALA A 470 -37.17 -18.12 17.60
C ALA A 470 -36.39 -16.93 17.01
N LEU A 471 -36.81 -16.38 15.86
CA LEU A 471 -36.26 -15.14 15.29
C LEU A 471 -36.58 -13.92 16.18
N CYS A 472 -37.78 -13.85 16.75
CA CYS A 472 -38.12 -12.80 17.73
C CYS A 472 -37.25 -12.94 18.99
N SER A 473 -37.26 -14.10 19.64
CA SER A 473 -36.48 -14.34 20.86
C SER A 473 -34.97 -14.15 20.66
N MET A 474 -34.43 -14.40 19.45
CA MET A 474 -33.01 -14.17 19.15
C MET A 474 -32.65 -12.68 19.06
N ARG A 475 -33.59 -11.83 18.62
CA ARG A 475 -33.44 -10.37 18.57
C ARG A 475 -33.73 -9.69 19.92
N ASP A 476 -34.22 -10.44 20.91
CA ASP A 476 -34.39 -9.94 22.28
C ASP A 476 -33.08 -10.08 23.10
N PHE A 477 -32.03 -10.71 22.53
CA PHE A 477 -30.64 -10.65 23.04
C PHE A 477 -29.88 -9.44 22.50
N ASN A 478 -28.82 -9.03 23.19
CA ASN A 478 -27.92 -7.99 22.71
C ASN A 478 -27.03 -8.50 21.55
N LEU A 479 -27.53 -8.41 20.32
CA LEU A 479 -26.83 -8.83 19.11
C LEU A 479 -25.60 -7.96 18.74
N ALA A 480 -25.38 -6.84 19.42
CA ALA A 480 -24.15 -6.06 19.29
C ALA A 480 -22.98 -6.65 20.10
N GLN A 481 -23.23 -7.53 21.08
CA GLN A 481 -22.18 -8.22 21.81
C GLN A 481 -21.53 -9.32 20.96
N GLU A 482 -20.19 -9.39 21.01
CA GLU A 482 -19.42 -10.37 20.24
C GLU A 482 -19.78 -11.81 20.63
N THR A 483 -20.02 -12.09 21.91
CA THR A 483 -20.44 -13.42 22.40
C THR A 483 -21.70 -13.95 21.68
N CYS A 484 -22.68 -13.07 21.43
CA CYS A 484 -23.90 -13.38 20.68
C CYS A 484 -23.60 -13.60 19.18
N GLN A 485 -22.72 -12.78 18.61
CA GLN A 485 -22.29 -12.86 17.21
C GLN A 485 -21.51 -14.15 16.92
N LEU A 486 -20.60 -14.53 17.82
CA LEU A 486 -19.86 -15.79 17.82
C LEU A 486 -20.82 -16.98 17.91
N ALA A 487 -21.80 -16.94 18.83
CA ALA A 487 -22.82 -18.00 18.95
C ALA A 487 -23.63 -18.20 17.65
N ILE A 488 -24.03 -17.12 16.97
CA ILE A 488 -24.74 -17.20 15.68
C ILE A 488 -23.82 -17.75 14.58
N ARG A 489 -22.54 -17.35 14.55
CA ARG A 489 -21.56 -17.81 13.56
C ARG A 489 -21.23 -19.30 13.73
N ASP A 490 -20.79 -19.69 14.91
CA ASP A 490 -20.11 -20.96 15.16
C ASP A 490 -21.09 -22.16 15.23
N VAL A 491 -22.36 -21.92 15.55
CA VAL A 491 -23.46 -22.92 15.46
C VAL A 491 -23.99 -23.06 14.01
N GLY A 492 -23.41 -22.32 13.06
CA GLY A 492 -23.87 -22.25 11.68
C GLY A 492 -25.22 -21.55 11.53
N GLY A 493 -25.59 -20.69 12.48
CA GLY A 493 -26.81 -19.88 12.44
C GLY A 493 -26.82 -18.89 11.29
N LEU A 494 -25.66 -18.39 10.87
CA LEU A 494 -25.55 -17.51 9.71
C LEU A 494 -25.98 -18.18 8.39
N GLU A 495 -25.65 -19.46 8.18
CA GLU A 495 -26.15 -20.23 7.01
C GLU A 495 -27.68 -20.40 7.10
N VAL A 496 -28.25 -20.62 8.29
CA VAL A 496 -29.71 -20.71 8.48
C VAL A 496 -30.40 -19.38 8.21
N LEU A 497 -29.89 -18.27 8.74
CA LEU A 497 -30.44 -16.94 8.52
C LEU A 497 -30.45 -16.58 7.04
N ILE A 498 -29.37 -16.86 6.32
CA ILE A 498 -29.28 -16.64 4.86
C ILE A 498 -30.27 -17.55 4.11
N ASN A 499 -30.36 -18.84 4.44
CA ASN A 499 -31.36 -19.73 3.83
C ASN A 499 -32.81 -19.27 4.09
N LEU A 500 -33.11 -18.68 5.27
CA LEU A 500 -34.44 -18.14 5.58
C LEU A 500 -34.83 -16.95 4.70
N LEU A 501 -33.87 -16.25 4.09
CA LEU A 501 -34.13 -15.18 3.12
C LEU A 501 -34.73 -15.70 1.81
N ASP A 502 -34.49 -16.98 1.47
CA ASP A 502 -34.89 -17.62 0.21
C ASP A 502 -36.25 -18.35 0.31
N THR A 503 -36.87 -18.36 1.49
CA THR A 503 -38.23 -18.90 1.71
C THR A 503 -39.32 -18.00 1.10
N ASP A 504 -40.59 -18.41 1.06
CA ASP A 504 -41.71 -17.52 0.68
C ASP A 504 -42.27 -16.70 1.86
N GLU A 505 -42.00 -17.09 3.10
CA GLU A 505 -42.63 -16.49 4.29
C GLU A 505 -42.01 -15.13 4.65
N VAL A 506 -42.74 -14.06 4.35
CA VAL A 506 -42.36 -12.66 4.56
C VAL A 506 -41.92 -12.38 6.01
N LYS A 507 -42.56 -12.98 7.02
CA LYS A 507 -42.18 -12.81 8.43
C LYS A 507 -40.81 -13.44 8.74
N CYS A 508 -40.49 -14.58 8.12
CA CYS A 508 -39.18 -15.23 8.26
C CYS A 508 -38.09 -14.37 7.62
N LYS A 509 -38.32 -13.84 6.40
CA LYS A 509 -37.39 -12.88 5.76
C LYS A 509 -37.18 -11.62 6.61
N ILE A 510 -38.25 -11.00 7.12
CA ILE A 510 -38.16 -9.79 7.98
C ILE A 510 -37.39 -10.09 9.28
N GLY A 511 -37.68 -11.21 9.94
CA GLY A 511 -36.99 -11.59 11.18
C GLY A 511 -35.50 -11.86 10.95
N SER A 512 -35.16 -12.58 9.87
CA SER A 512 -33.78 -12.86 9.50
C SER A 512 -32.99 -11.60 9.12
N LEU A 513 -33.55 -10.73 8.26
CA LEU A 513 -32.88 -9.49 7.86
C LEU A 513 -32.64 -8.53 9.03
N LYS A 514 -33.52 -8.48 10.05
CA LYS A 514 -33.27 -7.66 11.25
C LYS A 514 -32.02 -8.13 12.00
N ILE A 515 -31.93 -9.43 12.27
CA ILE A 515 -30.77 -10.05 12.93
C ILE A 515 -29.51 -9.83 12.07
N LEU A 516 -29.57 -10.13 10.77
CA LEU A 516 -28.46 -9.95 9.84
C LEU A 516 -27.97 -8.50 9.76
N LYS A 517 -28.88 -7.51 9.78
CA LYS A 517 -28.51 -6.08 9.84
C LYS A 517 -27.68 -5.79 11.07
N GLU A 518 -28.17 -6.15 12.25
CA GLU A 518 -27.52 -5.85 13.54
C GLU A 518 -26.12 -6.51 13.63
N ILE A 519 -25.97 -7.77 13.23
CA ILE A 519 -24.67 -8.47 13.27
C ILE A 519 -23.71 -8.11 12.12
N SER A 520 -24.21 -7.53 11.02
CA SER A 520 -23.36 -7.13 9.86
C SER A 520 -22.45 -5.92 10.12
N HIS A 521 -22.57 -5.27 11.29
CA HIS A 521 -21.58 -4.29 11.76
C HIS A 521 -20.22 -4.93 12.10
N ASN A 522 -20.15 -6.26 12.31
CA ASN A 522 -18.90 -6.99 12.52
C ASN A 522 -18.18 -7.33 11.18
N PRO A 523 -16.89 -6.99 10.97
CA PRO A 523 -16.16 -7.25 9.72
C PRO A 523 -16.06 -8.74 9.33
N GLN A 524 -15.91 -9.63 10.31
CA GLN A 524 -15.82 -11.07 10.05
C GLN A 524 -17.14 -11.61 9.52
N ILE A 525 -18.26 -11.15 10.10
CA ILE A 525 -19.60 -11.54 9.65
C ILE A 525 -19.91 -10.97 8.26
N ARG A 526 -19.46 -9.76 7.92
CA ARG A 526 -19.56 -9.22 6.54
C ARG A 526 -18.90 -10.16 5.52
N ARG A 527 -17.68 -10.62 5.81
CA ARG A 527 -16.96 -11.60 4.97
C ARG A 527 -17.77 -12.90 4.85
N SER A 528 -18.21 -13.46 5.98
CA SER A 528 -19.03 -14.69 6.01
C SER A 528 -20.36 -14.60 5.26
N ILE A 529 -21.06 -13.45 5.28
CA ILE A 529 -22.31 -13.25 4.50
C ILE A 529 -22.02 -13.29 2.99
N VAL A 530 -20.87 -12.76 2.55
CA VAL A 530 -20.47 -12.80 1.13
C VAL A 530 -20.03 -14.22 0.73
N ASP A 531 -19.26 -14.90 1.57
CA ASP A 531 -18.81 -16.29 1.32
C ASP A 531 -19.97 -17.30 1.31
N LEU A 532 -21.02 -17.08 2.09
CA LEU A 532 -22.24 -17.90 2.08
C LEU A 532 -23.25 -17.52 0.98
N GLY A 533 -22.94 -16.55 0.11
CA GLY A 533 -23.82 -16.15 -0.99
C GLY A 533 -25.07 -15.34 -0.58
N GLY A 534 -25.04 -14.67 0.59
CA GLY A 534 -26.19 -13.90 1.08
C GLY A 534 -26.49 -12.61 0.29
N LEU A 535 -25.47 -11.95 -0.27
CA LEU A 535 -25.66 -10.71 -1.04
C LEU A 535 -26.56 -10.88 -2.28
N PRO A 536 -26.38 -11.89 -3.16
CA PRO A 536 -27.31 -12.16 -4.26
C PRO A 536 -28.78 -12.27 -3.82
N ILE A 537 -29.05 -12.96 -2.71
CA ILE A 537 -30.41 -13.14 -2.19
C ILE A 537 -30.97 -11.80 -1.67
N MET A 538 -30.16 -11.02 -0.94
CA MET A 538 -30.54 -9.66 -0.51
C MET A 538 -30.83 -8.74 -1.70
N VAL A 539 -30.05 -8.84 -2.78
CA VAL A 539 -30.25 -8.07 -4.02
C VAL A 539 -31.58 -8.43 -4.69
N ASN A 540 -31.95 -9.72 -4.74
CA ASN A 540 -33.24 -10.15 -5.28
C ASN A 540 -34.43 -9.67 -4.42
N ILE A 541 -34.25 -9.55 -3.09
CA ILE A 541 -35.30 -9.06 -2.17
C ILE A 541 -35.66 -7.58 -2.42
N LEU A 542 -34.76 -6.79 -3.03
CA LEU A 542 -35.03 -5.40 -3.42
C LEU A 542 -36.19 -5.27 -4.44
N ASP A 543 -36.52 -6.35 -5.16
CA ASP A 543 -37.63 -6.37 -6.13
C ASP A 543 -38.99 -6.66 -5.45
N SER A 544 -39.01 -7.15 -4.20
CA SER A 544 -40.26 -7.61 -3.55
C SER A 544 -41.25 -6.47 -3.25
N PRO A 545 -42.58 -6.69 -3.28
CA PRO A 545 -43.57 -5.64 -3.06
C PRO A 545 -43.59 -5.06 -1.64
N HIS A 546 -42.94 -5.73 -0.67
CA HIS A 546 -42.96 -5.30 0.73
C HIS A 546 -41.88 -4.26 1.02
N LYS A 547 -42.30 -2.99 1.20
CA LYS A 547 -41.41 -1.86 1.54
C LYS A 547 -40.45 -2.18 2.70
N SER A 548 -40.92 -2.87 3.73
CA SER A 548 -40.10 -3.31 4.88
C SER A 548 -38.97 -4.28 4.53
N LEU A 549 -39.17 -5.16 3.54
CA LEU A 549 -38.11 -6.03 3.03
C LEU A 549 -37.09 -5.25 2.21
N LYS A 550 -37.55 -4.31 1.36
CA LYS A 550 -36.66 -3.41 0.59
C LYS A 550 -35.75 -2.62 1.52
N CYS A 551 -36.30 -1.98 2.57
CA CYS A 551 -35.53 -1.25 3.58
C CYS A 551 -34.47 -2.15 4.25
N LEU A 552 -34.89 -3.26 4.86
CA LEU A 552 -33.98 -4.13 5.62
C LEU A 552 -32.91 -4.79 4.74
N ALA A 553 -33.24 -5.16 3.51
CA ALA A 553 -32.26 -5.69 2.56
C ALA A 553 -31.25 -4.62 2.14
N ALA A 554 -31.70 -3.40 1.82
CA ALA A 554 -30.82 -2.30 1.45
C ALA A 554 -29.91 -1.86 2.62
N GLU A 555 -30.42 -1.75 3.86
CA GLU A 555 -29.59 -1.46 5.04
C GLU A 555 -28.55 -2.57 5.31
N THR A 556 -28.94 -3.85 5.16
CA THR A 556 -27.98 -4.97 5.32
C THR A 556 -26.93 -4.97 4.21
N ILE A 557 -27.31 -4.65 2.96
CA ILE A 557 -26.35 -4.45 1.86
C ILE A 557 -25.41 -3.28 2.16
N ALA A 558 -25.91 -2.15 2.68
CA ALA A 558 -25.10 -0.99 3.04
C ALA A 558 -24.03 -1.33 4.08
N ASN A 559 -24.40 -2.10 5.10
CA ASN A 559 -23.48 -2.62 6.10
C ASN A 559 -22.46 -3.60 5.47
N VAL A 560 -22.90 -4.57 4.67
CA VAL A 560 -21.98 -5.58 4.09
C VAL A 560 -21.04 -5.01 3.01
N ALA A 561 -21.46 -3.99 2.25
CA ALA A 561 -20.75 -3.42 1.10
C ALA A 561 -19.49 -2.58 1.43
N LYS A 562 -18.98 -2.59 2.68
CA LYS A 562 -17.82 -1.77 3.08
C LYS A 562 -16.47 -2.21 2.47
N PHE A 563 -16.37 -3.39 1.84
CA PHE A 563 -15.13 -3.89 1.23
C PHE A 563 -15.28 -4.28 -0.25
N ARG A 564 -14.16 -4.24 -1.00
CA ARG A 564 -14.12 -4.35 -2.47
C ARG A 564 -14.88 -5.56 -3.05
N ARG A 565 -14.69 -6.76 -2.49
CA ARG A 565 -15.39 -7.98 -2.96
C ARG A 565 -16.91 -7.90 -2.75
N ALA A 566 -17.38 -7.34 -1.64
CA ALA A 566 -18.82 -7.11 -1.43
C ALA A 566 -19.37 -6.10 -2.45
N ARG A 567 -18.70 -4.96 -2.65
CA ARG A 567 -19.05 -3.96 -3.68
C ARG A 567 -19.15 -4.59 -5.07
N GLN A 568 -18.19 -5.44 -5.42
CA GLN A 568 -18.16 -6.15 -6.71
C GLN A 568 -19.33 -7.14 -6.87
N VAL A 569 -19.70 -7.88 -5.82
CA VAL A 569 -20.84 -8.82 -5.85
C VAL A 569 -22.17 -8.08 -6.02
N VAL A 570 -22.40 -6.95 -5.32
CA VAL A 570 -23.62 -6.12 -5.51
C VAL A 570 -23.72 -5.63 -6.96
N ARG A 571 -22.60 -5.20 -7.58
CA ARG A 571 -22.55 -4.84 -9.01
C ARG A 571 -22.82 -6.04 -9.92
N LYS A 572 -22.14 -7.17 -9.71
CA LYS A 572 -22.24 -8.38 -10.56
C LYS A 572 -23.66 -8.97 -10.61
N HIS A 573 -24.45 -8.87 -9.54
CA HIS A 573 -25.85 -9.33 -9.51
C HIS A 573 -26.90 -8.23 -9.84
N GLY A 574 -26.49 -7.11 -10.45
CA GLY A 574 -27.40 -6.04 -10.88
C GLY A 574 -28.01 -5.21 -9.72
N GLY A 575 -27.46 -5.32 -8.51
CA GLY A 575 -27.97 -4.64 -7.32
C GLY A 575 -27.90 -3.11 -7.41
N ILE A 576 -26.93 -2.55 -8.14
CA ILE A 576 -26.82 -1.10 -8.33
C ILE A 576 -28.06 -0.53 -9.04
N THR A 577 -28.53 -1.15 -10.13
CA THR A 577 -29.72 -0.70 -10.86
C THR A 577 -30.98 -0.80 -9.99
N ARG A 578 -31.11 -1.87 -9.20
CA ARG A 578 -32.22 -2.06 -8.25
C ARG A 578 -32.22 -1.02 -7.13
N LEU A 579 -31.04 -0.74 -6.55
CA LEU A 579 -30.88 0.29 -5.52
C LEU A 579 -31.14 1.71 -6.06
N VAL A 580 -30.77 1.99 -7.31
CA VAL A 580 -31.14 3.25 -7.98
C VAL A 580 -32.64 3.33 -8.21
N ALA A 581 -33.32 2.24 -8.58
CA ALA A 581 -34.78 2.20 -8.68
C ALA A 581 -35.50 2.43 -7.34
N LEU A 582 -34.85 2.17 -6.19
CA LEU A 582 -35.40 2.52 -4.87
C LEU A 582 -35.40 4.03 -4.59
N LEU A 583 -34.68 4.84 -5.37
CA LEU A 583 -34.72 6.31 -5.27
C LEU A 583 -35.94 6.93 -5.98
N ASP A 584 -36.69 6.14 -6.76
CA ASP A 584 -37.77 6.66 -7.60
C ASP A 584 -39.12 6.77 -6.87
N CYS A 585 -39.22 7.74 -5.96
CA CYS A 585 -40.46 8.10 -5.25
C CYS A 585 -41.51 8.81 -6.15
N ALA A 586 -41.69 8.36 -7.40
CA ALA A 586 -42.56 9.00 -8.38
C ALA A 586 -44.06 8.75 -8.10
N GLN A 587 -44.71 9.76 -7.48
CA GLN A 587 -46.12 10.14 -7.68
C GLN A 587 -47.15 8.99 -7.81
N SER A 588 -47.48 8.33 -6.68
CA SER A 588 -48.69 7.51 -6.55
C SER A 588 -49.79 8.23 -5.75
N SER A 589 -50.02 9.51 -6.04
CA SER A 589 -50.98 10.38 -5.32
C SER A 589 -51.84 11.23 -6.28
N ALA A 590 -52.47 10.56 -7.26
CA ALA A 590 -53.54 11.16 -8.08
C ALA A 590 -54.89 11.26 -7.32
N GLU A 591 -55.02 10.64 -6.14
CA GLU A 591 -56.20 10.72 -5.27
C GLU A 591 -55.84 11.39 -3.92
N PRO A 592 -56.49 12.51 -3.55
CA PRO A 592 -56.12 13.28 -2.36
C PRO A 592 -56.89 12.86 -1.11
N MET A 593 -56.57 11.70 -0.52
CA MET A 593 -56.97 11.36 0.86
C MET A 593 -56.03 10.33 1.50
N GLN A 594 -55.78 10.45 2.81
CA GLN A 594 -54.96 9.54 3.65
C GLN A 594 -53.41 9.61 3.50
N SER A 595 -52.86 10.73 2.99
CA SER A 595 -51.41 11.01 3.00
C SER A 595 -50.85 11.38 4.38
N SER A 596 -50.06 10.47 4.97
CA SER A 596 -48.93 10.78 5.88
C SER A 596 -48.07 9.53 6.14
N LEU A 597 -48.69 8.45 6.63
CA LEU A 597 -48.01 7.19 6.97
C LEU A 597 -47.53 6.40 5.74
N TYR A 598 -48.11 6.63 4.57
CA TYR A 598 -47.68 6.01 3.32
C TYR A 598 -46.45 6.72 2.73
N GLU A 599 -46.48 8.05 2.63
CA GLU A 599 -45.38 8.88 2.14
C GLU A 599 -44.11 8.69 2.98
N ALA A 600 -44.24 8.70 4.31
CA ALA A 600 -43.13 8.42 5.22
C ALA A 600 -42.46 7.05 5.00
N ARG A 601 -43.19 6.05 4.47
CA ARG A 601 -42.64 4.72 4.17
C ARG A 601 -41.94 4.65 2.82
N ASP A 602 -42.27 5.50 1.86
CA ASP A 602 -41.56 5.58 0.57
C ASP A 602 -40.27 6.41 0.70
N VAL A 603 -40.31 7.50 1.48
CA VAL A 603 -39.10 8.23 1.93
C VAL A 603 -38.11 7.28 2.61
N GLU A 604 -38.59 6.39 3.47
CA GLU A 604 -37.72 5.42 4.17
C GLU A 604 -37.12 4.36 3.23
N VAL A 605 -37.84 3.92 2.18
CA VAL A 605 -37.27 3.04 1.14
C VAL A 605 -36.15 3.74 0.38
N ALA A 606 -36.36 5.00 -0.03
CA ALA A 606 -35.34 5.79 -0.71
C ALA A 606 -34.13 6.10 0.17
N ARG A 607 -34.31 6.41 1.46
CA ARG A 607 -33.21 6.55 2.44
C ARG A 607 -32.36 5.28 2.50
N CYS A 608 -32.99 4.12 2.63
CA CYS A 608 -32.27 2.84 2.69
C CYS A 608 -31.55 2.53 1.38
N GLY A 609 -32.17 2.82 0.23
CA GLY A 609 -31.56 2.72 -1.10
C GLY A 609 -30.32 3.61 -1.23
N ALA A 610 -30.42 4.88 -0.87
CA ALA A 610 -29.29 5.82 -0.88
C ALA A 610 -28.15 5.39 0.05
N LEU A 611 -28.44 4.87 1.24
CA LEU A 611 -27.43 4.40 2.20
C LEU A 611 -26.63 3.20 1.65
N ALA A 612 -27.31 2.31 0.91
CA ALA A 612 -26.68 1.20 0.20
C ALA A 612 -25.84 1.67 -1.00
N LEU A 613 -26.35 2.65 -1.76
CA LEU A 613 -25.61 3.26 -2.87
C LEU A 613 -24.35 3.98 -2.40
N TRP A 614 -24.40 4.76 -1.33
CA TRP A 614 -23.23 5.42 -0.73
C TRP A 614 -22.13 4.41 -0.36
N SER A 615 -22.52 3.30 0.28
CA SER A 615 -21.58 2.24 0.63
C SER A 615 -21.03 1.50 -0.60
N CYS A 616 -21.77 1.50 -1.72
CA CYS A 616 -21.33 0.95 -3.00
C CYS A 616 -20.47 1.92 -3.83
N SER A 617 -20.68 3.24 -3.74
CA SER A 617 -20.03 4.26 -4.57
C SER A 617 -18.55 4.48 -4.23
N LYS A 618 -18.05 3.95 -3.11
CA LYS A 618 -16.61 3.90 -2.79
C LYS A 618 -15.75 3.15 -3.82
N SER A 619 -16.33 2.41 -4.76
CA SER A 619 -15.59 1.75 -5.86
C SER A 619 -15.87 2.38 -7.22
N TYR A 620 -14.81 2.72 -7.96
CA TYR A 620 -14.86 3.35 -9.29
C TYR A 620 -15.89 2.72 -10.24
N ALA A 621 -15.82 1.40 -10.41
CA ALA A 621 -16.69 0.68 -11.34
C ALA A 621 -18.15 0.56 -10.84
N ASN A 622 -18.40 0.80 -9.55
CA ASN A 622 -19.75 0.94 -9.01
C ASN A 622 -20.29 2.36 -9.19
N LYS A 623 -19.46 3.41 -9.10
CA LYS A 623 -19.85 4.77 -9.52
C LYS A 623 -20.39 4.71 -10.96
N GLU A 624 -19.63 4.14 -11.90
CA GLU A 624 -20.02 4.04 -13.32
C GLU A 624 -21.35 3.30 -13.54
N ALA A 625 -21.63 2.27 -12.73
CA ALA A 625 -22.92 1.61 -12.74
C ALA A 625 -24.07 2.52 -12.25
N ILE A 626 -23.86 3.36 -11.22
CA ILE A 626 -24.88 4.31 -10.71
C ILE A 626 -25.24 5.35 -11.78
N ARG A 627 -24.26 5.86 -12.53
CA ARG A 627 -24.48 6.84 -13.61
C ARG A 627 -25.22 6.22 -14.79
N LYS A 628 -24.80 5.03 -15.25
CA LYS A 628 -25.52 4.29 -16.31
C LYS A 628 -26.95 3.92 -15.92
N ALA A 629 -27.22 3.71 -14.63
CA ALA A 629 -28.56 3.45 -14.12
C ALA A 629 -29.42 4.71 -13.92
N GLY A 630 -28.93 5.92 -14.22
CA GLY A 630 -29.69 7.17 -14.06
C GLY A 630 -29.78 7.67 -12.62
N GLY A 631 -28.86 7.29 -11.74
CA GLY A 631 -28.91 7.66 -10.32
C GLY A 631 -28.75 9.16 -10.03
N ILE A 632 -27.98 9.90 -10.83
CA ILE A 632 -27.64 11.31 -10.52
C ILE A 632 -28.88 12.24 -10.57
N PRO A 633 -29.75 12.20 -11.61
CA PRO A 633 -31.02 12.96 -11.60
C PRO A 633 -31.96 12.58 -10.45
N LEU A 634 -32.00 11.30 -10.04
CA LEU A 634 -32.83 10.85 -8.93
C LEU A 634 -32.30 11.39 -7.58
N LEU A 635 -30.98 11.34 -7.36
CA LEU A 635 -30.33 11.97 -6.20
C LEU A 635 -30.55 13.50 -6.20
N ALA A 636 -30.42 14.16 -7.35
CA ALA A 636 -30.68 15.60 -7.51
C ALA A 636 -32.14 15.99 -7.20
N ARG A 637 -33.10 15.08 -7.46
CA ARG A 637 -34.51 15.24 -7.10
C ARG A 637 -34.74 15.04 -5.61
N LEU A 638 -34.10 14.04 -4.98
CA LEU A 638 -34.20 13.79 -3.53
C LEU A 638 -33.57 14.92 -2.69
N LEU A 639 -32.53 15.60 -3.20
CA LEU A 639 -31.95 16.81 -2.56
C LEU A 639 -32.93 17.98 -2.40
N LYS A 640 -34.10 17.96 -3.04
CA LYS A 640 -35.15 18.98 -2.93
C LYS A 640 -36.16 18.69 -1.82
N THR A 641 -35.97 17.61 -1.06
CA THR A 641 -36.86 17.20 0.04
C THR A 641 -36.36 17.72 1.39
N SER A 642 -37.28 17.98 2.32
CA SER A 642 -36.96 18.54 3.65
C SER A 642 -36.49 17.50 4.69
N HIS A 643 -36.12 16.30 4.26
CA HIS A 643 -35.85 15.16 5.17
C HIS A 643 -34.35 14.93 5.35
N GLU A 644 -33.73 15.61 6.32
CA GLU A 644 -32.28 15.55 6.59
C GLU A 644 -31.69 14.12 6.65
N ASN A 645 -32.39 13.20 7.33
CA ASN A 645 -31.97 11.79 7.45
C ASN A 645 -31.89 11.05 6.11
N MET A 646 -32.54 11.55 5.06
CA MET A 646 -32.42 11.09 3.68
C MET A 646 -31.40 11.91 2.88
N LEU A 647 -31.24 13.20 3.18
CA LEU A 647 -30.22 14.05 2.56
C LEU A 647 -28.80 13.56 2.87
N ILE A 648 -28.51 13.12 4.10
CA ILE A 648 -27.20 12.59 4.51
C ILE A 648 -26.66 11.51 3.55
N PRO A 649 -27.33 10.34 3.34
CA PRO A 649 -26.83 9.32 2.41
C PRO A 649 -26.91 9.72 0.94
N VAL A 650 -27.81 10.64 0.55
CA VAL A 650 -27.87 11.18 -0.82
C VAL A 650 -26.64 12.04 -1.12
N VAL A 651 -26.29 12.96 -0.21
CA VAL A 651 -25.08 13.80 -0.34
C VAL A 651 -23.82 12.94 -0.21
N GLY A 652 -23.77 11.97 0.71
CA GLY A 652 -22.66 11.01 0.80
C GLY A 652 -22.43 10.24 -0.49
N THR A 653 -23.50 9.75 -1.16
CA THR A 653 -23.38 9.11 -2.48
C THR A 653 -22.80 10.07 -3.53
N LEU A 654 -23.24 11.34 -3.53
CA LEU A 654 -22.76 12.36 -4.46
C LEU A 654 -21.31 12.78 -4.19
N GLN A 655 -20.89 12.85 -2.93
CA GLN A 655 -19.53 13.12 -2.48
C GLN A 655 -18.55 12.06 -3.01
N GLU A 656 -18.83 10.77 -2.79
CA GLU A 656 -18.00 9.66 -3.31
C GLU A 656 -17.90 9.72 -4.84
N CYS A 657 -18.99 10.08 -5.51
CA CYS A 657 -19.04 10.21 -6.96
C CYS A 657 -18.25 11.43 -7.49
N ALA A 658 -18.27 12.57 -6.78
CA ALA A 658 -17.68 13.84 -7.21
C ALA A 658 -16.13 13.83 -7.35
N SER A 659 -15.46 12.81 -6.80
CA SER A 659 -14.04 12.55 -7.02
C SER A 659 -13.70 12.24 -8.50
N GLU A 660 -14.69 11.91 -9.32
CA GLU A 660 -14.53 11.61 -10.75
C GLU A 660 -14.98 12.80 -11.64
N GLU A 661 -14.17 13.21 -12.61
CA GLU A 661 -14.44 14.35 -13.51
C GLU A 661 -15.80 14.22 -14.26
N ASN A 662 -16.08 13.03 -14.81
CA ASN A 662 -17.35 12.74 -15.50
C ASN A 662 -18.60 12.92 -14.61
N TYR A 663 -18.44 12.89 -13.29
CA TYR A 663 -19.52 13.07 -12.33
C TYR A 663 -19.68 14.52 -11.95
N ARG A 664 -18.58 15.27 -11.81
CA ARG A 664 -18.65 16.73 -11.65
C ARG A 664 -19.42 17.37 -12.80
N ALA A 665 -19.16 16.94 -14.04
CA ALA A 665 -19.96 17.34 -15.20
C ALA A 665 -21.48 17.10 -15.03
N ALA A 666 -21.88 15.90 -14.59
CA ALA A 666 -23.29 15.55 -14.38
C ALA A 666 -23.93 16.27 -13.16
N ILE A 667 -23.17 16.44 -12.08
CA ILE A 667 -23.57 17.16 -10.86
C ILE A 667 -23.85 18.64 -11.16
N LYS A 668 -23.03 19.27 -12.01
CA LYS A 668 -23.26 20.63 -12.52
C LYS A 668 -24.51 20.71 -13.41
N ALA A 669 -24.67 19.79 -14.36
CA ALA A 669 -25.84 19.75 -15.26
C ALA A 669 -27.18 19.66 -14.50
N GLU A 670 -27.26 18.82 -13.46
CA GLU A 670 -28.44 18.66 -12.61
C GLU A 670 -28.64 19.78 -11.56
N ARG A 671 -27.82 20.85 -11.61
CA ARG A 671 -27.81 21.98 -10.66
C ARG A 671 -27.69 21.58 -9.19
N ILE A 672 -27.00 20.48 -8.90
CA ILE A 672 -26.89 19.94 -7.54
C ILE A 672 -26.18 20.92 -6.59
N ILE A 673 -25.21 21.68 -7.10
CA ILE A 673 -24.42 22.67 -6.33
C ILE A 673 -25.32 23.67 -5.59
N GLU A 674 -26.42 24.12 -6.20
CA GLU A 674 -27.39 25.04 -5.57
C GLU A 674 -27.99 24.44 -4.28
N ASN A 675 -28.28 23.15 -4.27
CA ASN A 675 -28.90 22.47 -3.14
C ASN A 675 -27.88 22.08 -2.06
N LEU A 676 -26.65 21.71 -2.45
CA LEU A 676 -25.53 21.55 -1.51
C LEU A 676 -25.26 22.86 -0.76
N VAL A 677 -25.23 23.99 -1.48
CA VAL A 677 -25.02 25.32 -0.91
C VAL A 677 -26.12 25.72 0.08
N LYS A 678 -27.40 25.43 -0.22
CA LYS A 678 -28.51 25.65 0.74
C LYS A 678 -28.34 24.80 1.99
N ASN A 679 -28.00 23.53 1.83
CA ASN A 679 -27.88 22.57 2.93
C ASN A 679 -26.67 22.81 3.84
N LEU A 680 -25.69 23.64 3.44
CA LEU A 680 -24.67 24.17 4.38
C LEU A 680 -25.26 25.00 5.54
N SER A 681 -26.53 25.40 5.44
CA SER A 681 -27.24 26.19 6.46
C SER A 681 -28.23 25.36 7.29
N SER A 682 -28.20 24.02 7.22
CA SER A 682 -28.99 23.14 8.11
C SER A 682 -28.48 23.20 9.55
N GLU A 683 -29.33 22.86 10.52
CA GLU A 683 -28.90 22.72 11.93
C GLU A 683 -28.07 21.45 12.16
N ASN A 684 -28.21 20.46 11.27
CA ASN A 684 -27.57 19.16 11.31
C ASN A 684 -26.09 19.18 10.87
N GLU A 685 -25.16 18.96 11.81
CA GLU A 685 -23.72 19.03 11.53
C GLU A 685 -23.22 17.99 10.51
N GLN A 686 -23.79 16.77 10.51
CA GLN A 686 -23.39 15.73 9.57
C GLN A 686 -23.82 16.08 8.13
N LEU A 687 -24.97 16.73 7.98
CA LEU A 687 -25.40 17.24 6.66
C LEU A 687 -24.51 18.40 6.20
N GLN A 688 -24.09 19.30 7.10
CA GLN A 688 -23.12 20.36 6.78
C GLN A 688 -21.78 19.78 6.31
N GLU A 689 -21.25 18.78 7.00
CA GLU A 689 -20.01 18.08 6.68
C GLU A 689 -20.05 17.48 5.27
N HIS A 690 -21.03 16.61 4.98
CA HIS A 690 -21.12 15.96 3.68
C HIS A 690 -21.38 16.98 2.55
N CYS A 691 -22.13 18.05 2.81
CA CYS A 691 -22.31 19.13 1.82
C CYS A 691 -21.00 19.89 1.54
N ALA A 692 -20.21 20.19 2.58
CA ALA A 692 -18.90 20.81 2.43
C ALA A 692 -17.90 19.88 1.72
N MET A 693 -17.86 18.59 2.09
CA MET A 693 -16.97 17.61 1.46
C MET A 693 -17.37 17.32 0.00
N ALA A 694 -18.65 17.30 -0.33
CA ALA A 694 -19.12 17.24 -1.72
C ALA A 694 -18.70 18.48 -2.53
N ILE A 695 -18.77 19.68 -1.94
CA ILE A 695 -18.27 20.93 -2.55
C ILE A 695 -16.75 20.88 -2.74
N TYR A 696 -15.98 20.41 -1.74
CA TYR A 696 -14.52 20.21 -1.85
C TYR A 696 -14.14 19.34 -3.05
N GLN A 697 -14.80 18.18 -3.21
CA GLN A 697 -14.59 17.29 -4.35
C GLN A 697 -15.00 17.93 -5.68
N CYS A 698 -16.11 18.68 -5.72
CA CYS A 698 -16.59 19.33 -6.95
C CYS A 698 -15.78 20.58 -7.36
N ALA A 699 -15.14 21.27 -6.41
CA ALA A 699 -14.49 22.58 -6.61
C ALA A 699 -13.09 22.52 -7.27
N GLU A 700 -12.67 21.34 -7.74
CA GLU A 700 -11.54 21.22 -8.69
C GLU A 700 -11.87 21.90 -10.03
N ASP A 701 -13.12 21.80 -10.45
CA ASP A 701 -13.67 22.48 -11.63
C ASP A 701 -13.84 23.99 -11.35
N GLU A 702 -13.37 24.84 -12.26
CA GLU A 702 -13.51 26.31 -12.18
C GLU A 702 -14.98 26.76 -12.15
N GLU A 703 -15.79 26.18 -13.01
CA GLU A 703 -17.24 26.41 -13.07
C GLU A 703 -17.95 26.11 -11.74
N THR A 704 -17.52 25.09 -10.99
CA THR A 704 -18.07 24.82 -9.65
C THR A 704 -17.72 25.93 -8.68
N ARG A 705 -16.47 26.44 -8.70
CA ARG A 705 -16.03 27.53 -7.82
C ARG A 705 -16.89 28.79 -8.02
N ASP A 706 -17.28 29.06 -9.26
CA ASP A 706 -18.20 30.13 -9.61
C ASP A 706 -19.65 29.84 -9.21
N LEU A 707 -20.17 28.63 -9.43
CA LEU A 707 -21.52 28.26 -8.99
C LEU A 707 -21.69 28.37 -7.48
N VAL A 708 -20.71 27.93 -6.68
CA VAL A 708 -20.72 28.08 -5.22
C VAL A 708 -20.77 29.56 -4.81
N ARG A 709 -20.05 30.45 -5.52
CA ARG A 709 -20.12 31.91 -5.31
C ARG A 709 -21.46 32.50 -5.72
N LEU A 710 -21.98 32.14 -6.89
CA LEU A 710 -23.22 32.68 -7.45
C LEU A 710 -24.45 32.27 -6.62
N HIS A 711 -24.45 31.06 -6.05
CA HIS A 711 -25.47 30.60 -5.11
C HIS A 711 -25.22 31.05 -3.65
N GLY A 712 -24.15 31.80 -3.37
CA GLY A 712 -23.89 32.44 -2.07
C GLY A 712 -23.19 31.58 -1.01
N GLY A 713 -22.73 30.37 -1.36
CA GLY A 713 -22.22 29.36 -0.42
C GLY A 713 -20.91 29.71 0.29
N LEU A 714 -20.15 30.68 -0.21
CA LEU A 714 -18.91 31.14 0.42
C LEU A 714 -19.16 31.75 1.82
N LYS A 715 -20.34 32.35 2.07
CA LYS A 715 -20.69 32.93 3.38
C LYS A 715 -21.06 31.86 4.42
N PRO A 716 -21.92 30.86 4.13
CA PRO A 716 -22.08 29.68 4.98
C PRO A 716 -20.75 29.01 5.33
N LEU A 717 -19.89 28.72 4.34
CA LEU A 717 -18.57 28.12 4.58
C LEU A 717 -17.72 28.96 5.56
N ALA A 718 -17.61 30.27 5.33
CA ALA A 718 -16.89 31.18 6.23
C ALA A 718 -17.50 31.22 7.65
N SER A 719 -18.82 31.09 7.79
CA SER A 719 -19.50 31.07 9.09
C SER A 719 -19.29 29.77 9.87
N LEU A 720 -19.18 28.63 9.17
CA LEU A 720 -18.97 27.31 9.80
C LEU A 720 -17.58 27.16 10.43
N LEU A 721 -16.58 27.91 9.97
CA LEU A 721 -15.22 27.95 10.58
C LEU A 721 -15.22 28.35 12.06
N ASN A 722 -16.28 29.00 12.57
CA ASN A 722 -16.35 29.49 13.95
C ASN A 722 -16.72 28.39 14.96
N ASN A 723 -17.21 27.22 14.52
CA ASN A 723 -17.47 26.06 15.39
C ASN A 723 -16.42 24.98 15.12
N THR A 724 -15.46 24.87 16.04
CA THR A 724 -14.26 24.03 15.90
C THR A 724 -14.35 22.70 16.65
N ASP A 725 -15.49 22.38 17.27
CA ASP A 725 -15.66 21.20 18.12
C ASP A 725 -15.62 19.91 17.27
N ASN A 726 -16.44 19.87 16.22
CA ASN A 726 -16.48 18.79 15.24
C ASN A 726 -15.32 18.91 14.23
N LYS A 727 -14.32 18.04 14.37
CA LYS A 727 -13.09 18.06 13.55
C LYS A 727 -13.29 17.54 12.13
N GLU A 728 -14.20 16.59 11.91
CA GLU A 728 -14.50 16.01 10.59
C GLU A 728 -15.21 17.05 9.72
N ARG A 729 -16.23 17.73 10.26
CA ARG A 729 -16.83 18.91 9.62
C ARG A 729 -15.80 20.03 9.39
N LEU A 730 -14.92 20.30 10.35
CA LEU A 730 -13.91 21.36 10.19
C LEU A 730 -12.92 21.04 9.05
N ALA A 731 -12.52 19.78 8.88
CA ALA A 731 -11.71 19.32 7.75
C ALA A 731 -12.44 19.50 6.42
N ALA A 732 -13.72 19.09 6.35
CA ALA A 732 -14.57 19.26 5.17
C ALA A 732 -14.77 20.74 4.77
N VAL A 733 -15.07 21.62 5.73
CA VAL A 733 -15.27 23.06 5.48
C VAL A 733 -13.98 23.75 5.08
N THR A 734 -12.86 23.49 5.77
CA THR A 734 -11.57 24.10 5.41
C THR A 734 -11.07 23.62 4.05
N GLY A 735 -11.31 22.35 3.69
CA GLY A 735 -11.03 21.83 2.34
C GLY A 735 -11.88 22.52 1.28
N ALA A 736 -13.19 22.63 1.50
CA ALA A 736 -14.10 23.32 0.59
C ALA A 736 -13.68 24.78 0.34
N ILE A 737 -13.25 25.48 1.39
CA ILE A 737 -12.71 26.84 1.29
C ILE A 737 -11.39 26.85 0.50
N TRP A 738 -10.45 25.94 0.77
CA TRP A 738 -9.19 25.85 0.02
C TRP A 738 -9.42 25.72 -1.49
N LYS A 739 -10.20 24.72 -1.92
CA LYS A 739 -10.50 24.54 -3.35
C LYS A 739 -11.25 25.76 -3.92
N CYS A 740 -12.21 26.34 -3.18
CA CYS A 740 -12.89 27.56 -3.63
C CYS A 740 -11.94 28.77 -3.77
N SER A 741 -10.91 28.89 -2.93
CA SER A 741 -9.91 29.97 -2.96
C SER A 741 -8.95 29.90 -4.17
N ILE A 742 -9.05 28.89 -5.03
CA ILE A 742 -8.32 28.88 -6.32
C ILE A 742 -8.87 29.97 -7.27
N SER A 743 -10.09 30.49 -7.06
CA SER A 743 -10.62 31.68 -7.76
C SER A 743 -10.29 32.97 -7.00
N LYS A 744 -9.80 33.98 -7.73
CA LYS A 744 -9.50 35.34 -7.24
C LYS A 744 -10.75 36.07 -6.73
N GLU A 745 -11.88 35.84 -7.38
CA GLU A 745 -13.20 36.37 -7.06
C GLU A 745 -13.70 35.79 -5.74
N ASN A 746 -13.50 34.48 -5.55
CA ASN A 746 -13.85 33.77 -4.32
C ASN A 746 -12.96 34.21 -3.15
N VAL A 747 -11.64 34.32 -3.36
CA VAL A 747 -10.70 34.90 -2.37
C VAL A 747 -11.13 36.30 -1.94
N THR A 748 -11.57 37.14 -2.88
CA THR A 748 -12.08 38.48 -2.58
C THR A 748 -13.33 38.42 -1.68
N LYS A 749 -14.24 37.46 -1.88
CA LYS A 749 -15.40 37.25 -1.01
C LYS A 749 -15.05 36.62 0.34
N PHE A 750 -14.09 35.71 0.41
CA PHE A 750 -13.59 35.19 1.69
C PHE A 750 -12.93 36.29 2.54
N ARG A 751 -12.25 37.27 1.92
CA ARG A 751 -11.80 38.50 2.59
C ARG A 751 -12.96 39.35 3.10
N GLU A 752 -14.00 39.59 2.28
CA GLU A 752 -15.20 40.33 2.74
C GLU A 752 -15.90 39.67 3.94
N TYR A 753 -15.85 38.34 4.04
CA TYR A 753 -16.43 37.56 5.13
C TYR A 753 -15.47 37.27 6.30
N LYS A 754 -14.27 37.87 6.31
CA LYS A 754 -13.22 37.69 7.33
C LYS A 754 -12.74 36.24 7.54
N ALA A 755 -12.93 35.38 6.53
CA ALA A 755 -12.53 33.98 6.62
C ALA A 755 -11.01 33.81 6.73
N ILE A 756 -10.23 34.76 6.20
CA ILE A 756 -8.77 34.76 6.28
C ILE A 756 -8.30 34.91 7.73
N GLU A 757 -8.90 35.84 8.47
CA GLU A 757 -8.62 36.03 9.90
C GLU A 757 -8.99 34.79 10.73
N THR A 758 -10.14 34.15 10.46
CA THR A 758 -10.53 32.90 11.13
C THR A 758 -9.59 31.74 10.77
N LEU A 759 -9.20 31.59 9.50
CA LEU A 759 -8.22 30.58 9.06
C LEU A 759 -6.86 30.77 9.75
N VAL A 760 -6.40 32.00 9.94
CA VAL A 760 -5.17 32.28 10.72
C VAL A 760 -5.31 31.81 12.18
N GLY A 761 -6.49 31.97 12.78
CA GLY A 761 -6.81 31.43 14.10
C GLY A 761 -6.84 29.89 14.19
N LEU A 762 -6.91 29.19 13.06
CA LEU A 762 -6.92 27.72 12.98
C LEU A 762 -5.54 27.11 12.67
N LEU A 763 -4.48 27.92 12.64
CA LEU A 763 -3.10 27.46 12.40
C LEU A 763 -2.45 26.74 13.60
N THR A 764 -3.11 26.71 14.77
CA THR A 764 -2.63 26.06 15.99
C THR A 764 -3.68 25.13 16.58
N ASP A 765 -3.22 24.09 17.28
CA ASP A 765 -4.04 23.16 18.08
C ASP A 765 -5.15 22.42 17.28
N GLN A 766 -4.93 22.22 15.98
CA GLN A 766 -5.80 21.43 15.09
C GLN A 766 -5.09 20.15 14.59
N PRO A 767 -5.84 19.08 14.23
CA PRO A 767 -5.26 17.89 13.60
C PRO A 767 -4.66 18.21 12.22
N GLU A 768 -3.68 17.40 11.79
CA GLU A 768 -2.90 17.68 10.57
C GLU A 768 -3.76 17.81 9.31
N GLU A 769 -4.86 17.07 9.17
CA GLU A 769 -5.78 17.16 8.03
C GLU A 769 -6.43 18.56 7.91
N VAL A 770 -6.88 19.11 9.04
CA VAL A 770 -7.38 20.49 9.11
C VAL A 770 -6.26 21.47 8.78
N LEU A 771 -5.05 21.28 9.31
CA LEU A 771 -3.90 22.15 9.02
C LEU A 771 -3.51 22.12 7.53
N VAL A 772 -3.53 20.96 6.86
CA VAL A 772 -3.27 20.83 5.42
C VAL A 772 -4.22 21.72 4.62
N ASN A 773 -5.51 21.66 4.96
CA ASN A 773 -6.56 22.42 4.28
C ASN A 773 -6.51 23.92 4.62
N VAL A 774 -6.34 24.28 5.90
CA VAL A 774 -6.21 25.68 6.37
C VAL A 774 -5.01 26.37 5.72
N VAL A 775 -3.84 25.73 5.74
CA VAL A 775 -2.61 26.28 5.15
C VAL A 775 -2.71 26.32 3.63
N GLY A 776 -3.37 25.32 3.01
CA GLY A 776 -3.69 25.35 1.59
C GLY A 776 -4.53 26.57 1.21
N ALA A 777 -5.65 26.79 1.91
CA ALA A 777 -6.52 27.94 1.70
C ALA A 777 -5.78 29.28 1.86
N LEU A 778 -4.93 29.39 2.89
CA LEU A 778 -4.11 30.59 3.10
C LEU A 778 -3.04 30.76 2.01
N GLY A 779 -2.47 29.67 1.48
CA GLY A 779 -1.52 29.71 0.36
C GLY A 779 -2.11 30.26 -0.94
N GLU A 780 -3.36 29.90 -1.27
CA GLU A 780 -4.07 30.49 -2.42
C GLU A 780 -4.50 31.94 -2.11
N CYS A 781 -5.02 32.22 -0.90
CA CYS A 781 -5.34 33.60 -0.50
C CYS A 781 -4.12 34.52 -0.55
N CYS A 782 -2.91 34.04 -0.24
CA CYS A 782 -1.65 34.79 -0.31
C CYS A 782 -1.19 35.15 -1.74
N GLN A 783 -1.90 34.76 -2.80
CA GLN A 783 -1.58 35.27 -4.13
C GLN A 783 -1.94 36.77 -4.29
N GLU A 784 -2.94 37.26 -3.54
CA GLU A 784 -3.31 38.68 -3.49
C GLU A 784 -2.52 39.46 -2.42
N TYR A 785 -2.16 40.71 -2.75
CA TYR A 785 -1.33 41.54 -1.87
C TYR A 785 -2.01 41.90 -0.54
N GLU A 786 -3.28 42.33 -0.55
CA GLU A 786 -3.93 42.76 0.70
C GLU A 786 -4.12 41.60 1.69
N ASN A 787 -4.17 40.37 1.19
CA ASN A 787 -4.33 39.18 2.02
C ASN A 787 -3.02 38.85 2.77
N ARG A 788 -1.85 39.06 2.15
CA ARG A 788 -0.55 38.98 2.85
C ARG A 788 -0.52 39.97 4.02
N VAL A 789 -0.95 41.21 3.76
CA VAL A 789 -1.05 42.28 4.77
C VAL A 789 -2.02 41.90 5.91
N ILE A 790 -3.15 41.24 5.61
CA ILE A 790 -4.09 40.73 6.63
C ILE A 790 -3.43 39.63 7.47
N ILE A 791 -2.88 38.59 6.83
CA ILE A 791 -2.25 37.44 7.51
C ILE A 791 -1.08 37.89 8.39
N ARG A 792 -0.28 38.86 7.91
CA ARG A 792 0.76 39.53 8.70
C ARG A 792 0.20 40.27 9.91
N LYS A 793 -0.86 41.08 9.75
CA LYS A 793 -1.50 41.82 10.85
C LYS A 793 -2.16 40.91 11.89
N CYS A 794 -2.65 39.74 11.47
CA CYS A 794 -3.18 38.71 12.36
C CYS A 794 -2.09 37.79 12.97
N GLY A 795 -0.81 38.03 12.69
CA GLY A 795 0.31 37.26 13.25
C GLY A 795 0.56 35.88 12.63
N GLY A 796 -0.18 35.51 11.57
CA GLY A 796 -0.19 34.16 11.00
C GLY A 796 1.14 33.66 10.42
N ILE A 797 2.09 34.56 10.16
CA ILE A 797 3.45 34.21 9.71
C ILE A 797 4.17 33.33 10.75
N GLN A 798 4.00 33.60 12.05
CA GLN A 798 4.69 32.84 13.10
C GLN A 798 4.22 31.37 13.15
N PRO A 799 2.91 31.05 13.21
CA PRO A 799 2.43 29.68 13.05
C PRO A 799 2.88 29.04 11.73
N LEU A 800 2.80 29.74 10.59
CA LEU A 800 3.24 29.20 9.30
C LEU A 800 4.74 28.81 9.31
N VAL A 801 5.62 29.64 9.87
CA VAL A 801 7.05 29.30 9.99
C VAL A 801 7.27 28.13 10.96
N ASN A 802 6.52 28.06 12.07
CA ASN A 802 6.61 26.93 13.01
C ASN A 802 6.25 25.58 12.35
N LEU A 803 5.27 25.56 11.45
CA LEU A 803 4.84 24.34 10.75
C LEU A 803 5.88 23.80 9.74
N LEU A 804 6.92 24.56 9.39
CA LEU A 804 8.06 24.07 8.56
C LEU A 804 8.89 22.97 9.25
N VAL A 805 8.71 22.76 10.56
CA VAL A 805 9.39 21.73 11.36
C VAL A 805 8.60 20.41 11.40
N GLY A 806 7.40 20.36 10.80
CA GLY A 806 6.54 19.18 10.79
C GLY A 806 7.08 18.00 9.96
N ILE A 807 6.47 16.82 10.12
CA ILE A 807 6.82 15.59 9.40
C ILE A 807 5.82 15.19 8.29
N ASN A 808 4.63 15.81 8.26
CA ASN A 808 3.60 15.54 7.27
C ASN A 808 3.96 16.20 5.93
N GLN A 809 4.13 15.38 4.89
CA GLN A 809 4.64 15.83 3.59
C GLN A 809 3.64 16.74 2.84
N ALA A 810 2.33 16.44 2.93
CA ALA A 810 1.29 17.28 2.33
C ALA A 810 1.19 18.65 3.01
N LEU A 811 1.30 18.65 4.35
CA LEU A 811 1.34 19.88 5.13
C LEU A 811 2.57 20.72 4.76
N LEU A 812 3.76 20.12 4.72
CA LEU A 812 4.99 20.81 4.32
C LEU A 812 4.91 21.43 2.91
N VAL A 813 4.31 20.74 1.94
CA VAL A 813 4.08 21.30 0.58
C VAL A 813 3.19 22.55 0.64
N ASN A 814 2.13 22.54 1.43
CA ASN A 814 1.26 23.71 1.57
C ASN A 814 1.90 24.84 2.40
N VAL A 815 2.59 24.53 3.49
CA VAL A 815 3.30 25.51 4.35
C VAL A 815 4.39 26.22 3.57
N THR A 816 5.24 25.49 2.84
CA THR A 816 6.30 26.08 2.01
C THR A 816 5.73 27.02 0.95
N LYS A 817 4.64 26.64 0.24
CA LYS A 817 3.92 27.53 -0.68
C LYS A 817 3.40 28.80 0.01
N ALA A 818 2.73 28.66 1.16
CA ALA A 818 2.15 29.78 1.90
C ALA A 818 3.22 30.76 2.42
N VAL A 819 4.31 30.25 3.01
CA VAL A 819 5.46 31.04 3.46
C VAL A 819 6.14 31.75 2.29
N GLY A 820 6.34 31.06 1.15
CA GLY A 820 6.88 31.67 -0.07
C GLY A 820 5.99 32.79 -0.63
N ALA A 821 4.67 32.59 -0.63
CA ALA A 821 3.72 33.62 -1.05
C ALA A 821 3.68 34.82 -0.08
N CYS A 822 3.80 34.60 1.23
CA CYS A 822 4.00 35.68 2.21
C CYS A 822 5.32 36.43 1.97
N ALA A 823 6.41 35.74 1.61
CA ALA A 823 7.72 36.35 1.32
C ALA A 823 7.74 37.27 0.09
N MET A 824 6.64 37.36 -0.68
CA MET A 824 6.45 38.37 -1.73
C MET A 824 6.13 39.78 -1.18
N GLU A 825 5.81 39.91 0.11
CA GLU A 825 5.69 41.21 0.79
C GLU A 825 6.97 41.46 1.64
N PRO A 826 7.73 42.56 1.44
CA PRO A 826 8.99 42.81 2.15
C PRO A 826 8.87 42.86 3.69
N GLU A 827 7.77 43.37 4.22
CA GLU A 827 7.48 43.36 5.66
C GLU A 827 7.22 41.96 6.20
N SER A 828 6.52 41.11 5.44
CA SER A 828 6.36 39.69 5.77
C SER A 828 7.69 38.96 5.69
N MET A 829 8.50 39.22 4.65
CA MET A 829 9.83 38.63 4.49
C MET A 829 10.77 39.02 5.64
N THR A 830 10.70 40.26 6.12
CA THR A 830 11.45 40.72 7.31
C THR A 830 11.03 39.98 8.59
N ILE A 831 9.80 39.45 8.66
CA ILE A 831 9.35 38.61 9.78
C ILE A 831 9.81 37.15 9.57
N ILE A 832 9.66 36.60 8.37
CA ILE A 832 10.11 35.23 8.03
C ILE A 832 11.60 35.04 8.33
N ASP A 833 12.43 36.03 7.98
CA ASP A 833 13.87 36.06 8.26
C ASP A 833 14.18 36.01 9.76
N ARG A 834 13.57 36.89 10.56
CA ARG A 834 13.71 36.94 12.03
C ARG A 834 13.26 35.67 12.75
N LEU A 835 12.52 34.80 12.07
CA LEU A 835 12.01 33.54 12.59
C LEU A 835 12.77 32.32 12.05
N ASP A 836 13.97 32.51 11.49
CA ASP A 836 14.78 31.46 10.86
C ASP A 836 14.08 30.78 9.65
N GLY A 837 13.00 31.36 9.11
CA GLY A 837 12.15 30.71 8.11
C GLY A 837 12.90 30.32 6.83
N VAL A 838 13.83 31.16 6.38
CA VAL A 838 14.70 30.84 5.22
C VAL A 838 15.61 29.65 5.51
N ARG A 839 16.16 29.57 6.74
CA ARG A 839 17.01 28.47 7.20
C ARG A 839 16.21 27.16 7.31
N LEU A 840 14.94 27.23 7.71
CA LEU A 840 14.01 26.09 7.74
C LEU A 840 13.64 25.62 6.32
N LEU A 841 13.32 26.54 5.40
CA LEU A 841 13.13 26.23 3.97
C LEU A 841 14.38 25.56 3.37
N TRP A 842 15.58 26.02 3.70
CA TRP A 842 16.83 25.40 3.26
C TRP A 842 17.07 24.01 3.84
N SER A 843 16.56 23.73 5.06
CA SER A 843 16.56 22.40 5.65
C SER A 843 15.66 21.43 4.89
N LEU A 844 14.48 21.90 4.46
CA LEU A 844 13.50 21.08 3.71
C LEU A 844 14.00 20.64 2.32
N LEU A 845 15.02 21.30 1.75
CA LEU A 845 15.73 20.82 0.55
C LEU A 845 16.38 19.42 0.75
N LYS A 846 16.61 19.01 2.00
CA LYS A 846 17.15 17.69 2.37
C LYS A 846 16.08 16.62 2.57
N ASN A 847 14.80 16.99 2.69
CA ASN A 847 13.68 16.04 2.88
C ASN A 847 13.62 15.04 1.71
N PRO A 848 13.44 13.72 1.92
CA PRO A 848 13.39 12.73 0.83
C PRO A 848 12.25 12.96 -0.18
N HIS A 849 11.13 13.57 0.21
CA HIS A 849 9.96 13.74 -0.65
C HIS A 849 10.22 14.81 -1.73
N PRO A 850 10.08 14.49 -3.03
CA PRO A 850 10.47 15.42 -4.10
C PRO A 850 9.62 16.68 -4.11
N ASP A 851 8.32 16.58 -3.84
CA ASP A 851 7.44 17.74 -3.92
C ASP A 851 7.72 18.76 -2.81
N VAL A 852 8.21 18.31 -1.65
CA VAL A 852 8.68 19.20 -0.56
C VAL A 852 9.99 19.88 -0.95
N LYS A 853 10.93 19.18 -1.61
CA LYS A 853 12.13 19.82 -2.17
C LYS A 853 11.76 20.89 -3.21
N ALA A 854 10.81 20.58 -4.10
CA ALA A 854 10.37 21.47 -5.15
C ALA A 854 9.63 22.71 -4.62
N SER A 855 8.75 22.54 -3.64
CA SER A 855 8.01 23.65 -3.04
C SER A 855 8.89 24.50 -2.12
N ALA A 856 9.85 23.91 -1.39
CA ALA A 856 10.86 24.64 -0.63
C ALA A 856 11.81 25.44 -1.54
N ALA A 857 12.32 24.84 -2.62
CA ALA A 857 13.15 25.56 -3.60
C ALA A 857 12.39 26.69 -4.29
N TRP A 858 11.09 26.50 -4.57
CA TRP A 858 10.22 27.55 -5.09
C TRP A 858 10.03 28.68 -4.07
N ALA A 859 9.76 28.35 -2.80
CA ALA A 859 9.57 29.31 -1.73
C ALA A 859 10.82 30.17 -1.42
N LEU A 860 12.02 29.60 -1.63
CA LEU A 860 13.27 30.37 -1.51
C LEU A 860 13.40 31.49 -2.56
N CYS A 861 12.74 31.40 -3.71
CA CYS A 861 12.83 32.42 -4.77
C CYS A 861 12.35 33.81 -4.30
N PRO A 862 11.10 34.00 -3.79
CA PRO A 862 10.67 35.28 -3.24
C PRO A 862 11.42 35.67 -1.95
N CYS A 863 11.84 34.70 -1.12
CA CYS A 863 12.67 35.01 0.06
C CYS A 863 14.00 35.69 -0.34
N ILE A 864 14.72 35.13 -1.30
CA ILE A 864 15.99 35.68 -1.80
C ILE A 864 15.76 36.99 -2.57
N GLN A 865 14.64 37.12 -3.30
CA GLN A 865 14.32 38.34 -4.04
C GLN A 865 13.99 39.54 -3.15
N ASN A 866 13.38 39.33 -1.98
CA ASN A 866 12.91 40.41 -1.09
C ASN A 866 13.68 40.51 0.25
N ALA A 867 14.71 39.69 0.45
CA ALA A 867 15.67 39.87 1.53
C ALA A 867 16.55 41.10 1.28
N LYS A 868 16.88 41.84 2.33
CA LYS A 868 17.73 43.04 2.24
C LYS A 868 19.16 42.69 1.85
N ASP A 869 19.73 41.72 2.57
CA ASP A 869 21.13 41.31 2.48
C ASP A 869 21.23 39.89 1.88
N ALA A 870 20.47 39.66 0.80
CA ALA A 870 20.24 38.34 0.20
C ALA A 870 21.52 37.57 -0.16
N GLY A 871 22.58 38.28 -0.56
CA GLY A 871 23.89 37.70 -0.84
C GLY A 871 24.50 37.04 0.40
N GLU A 872 24.65 37.80 1.48
CA GLU A 872 25.21 37.32 2.75
C GLU A 872 24.31 36.28 3.42
N MET A 873 22.99 36.48 3.40
CA MET A 873 22.00 35.52 3.91
C MET A 873 22.21 34.12 3.30
N VAL A 874 22.31 34.02 1.98
CA VAL A 874 22.53 32.74 1.29
C VAL A 874 23.91 32.15 1.63
N ARG A 875 24.96 32.98 1.74
CA ARG A 875 26.32 32.54 2.13
C ARG A 875 26.42 32.09 3.58
N SER A 876 25.55 32.58 4.48
CA SER A 876 25.51 32.16 5.89
C SER A 876 25.14 30.68 6.06
N PHE A 877 24.42 30.09 5.10
CA PHE A 877 24.03 28.69 5.12
C PHE A 877 25.20 27.79 4.68
N VAL A 878 26.02 27.36 5.63
CA VAL A 878 27.18 26.47 5.39
C VAL A 878 26.78 25.21 4.61
N GLY A 879 27.38 25.00 3.44
CA GLY A 879 27.03 23.91 2.51
C GLY A 879 25.70 24.08 1.78
N GLY A 880 25.00 25.20 1.96
CA GLY A 880 23.69 25.48 1.38
C GLY A 880 23.73 25.66 -0.13
N LEU A 881 24.73 26.38 -0.64
CA LEU A 881 24.98 26.52 -2.08
C LEU A 881 25.36 25.17 -2.73
N GLU A 882 26.22 24.39 -2.09
CA GLU A 882 26.57 23.04 -2.54
C GLU A 882 25.34 22.12 -2.62
N LEU A 883 24.45 22.20 -1.63
CA LEU A 883 23.19 21.44 -1.62
C LEU A 883 22.29 21.82 -2.80
N VAL A 884 22.10 23.11 -3.09
CA VAL A 884 21.29 23.58 -4.22
C VAL A 884 21.88 23.12 -5.55
N VAL A 885 23.20 23.21 -5.73
CA VAL A 885 23.87 22.70 -6.95
C VAL A 885 23.77 21.17 -7.05
N ASN A 886 23.91 20.44 -5.94
CA ASN A 886 23.73 18.99 -5.92
C ASN A 886 22.31 18.54 -6.28
N LEU A 887 21.26 19.33 -6.00
CA LEU A 887 19.88 18.99 -6.39
C LEU A 887 19.63 19.01 -7.91
N LEU A 888 20.53 19.60 -8.72
CA LEU A 888 20.51 19.46 -10.19
C LEU A 888 20.76 18.01 -10.67
N LYS A 889 21.11 17.10 -9.76
CA LYS A 889 21.27 15.65 -10.01
C LYS A 889 19.95 14.86 -9.81
N SER A 890 18.84 15.53 -9.48
CA SER A 890 17.52 14.92 -9.26
C SER A 890 16.89 14.37 -10.55
N ASP A 891 16.28 13.19 -10.48
CA ASP A 891 15.45 12.64 -11.58
C ASP A 891 14.08 13.35 -11.71
N ASN A 892 13.63 14.08 -10.69
CA ASN A 892 12.32 14.76 -10.71
C ASN A 892 12.41 16.15 -11.36
N LYS A 893 11.69 16.32 -12.49
CA LYS A 893 11.68 17.54 -13.32
C LYS A 893 11.13 18.78 -12.62
N GLU A 894 10.20 18.63 -11.67
CA GLU A 894 9.63 19.74 -10.90
C GLU A 894 10.61 20.24 -9.85
N VAL A 895 11.34 19.32 -9.18
CA VAL A 895 12.50 19.67 -8.33
C VAL A 895 13.55 20.43 -9.14
N LEU A 896 13.92 19.91 -10.32
CA LEU A 896 14.90 20.56 -11.19
C LEU A 896 14.43 21.97 -11.61
N ALA A 897 13.15 22.16 -11.93
CA ALA A 897 12.60 23.45 -12.36
C ALA A 897 12.67 24.49 -11.23
N SER A 898 12.21 24.15 -10.02
CA SER A 898 12.28 25.02 -8.85
C SER A 898 13.73 25.30 -8.40
N VAL A 899 14.63 24.33 -8.52
CA VAL A 899 16.06 24.51 -8.23
C VAL A 899 16.73 25.44 -9.24
N CYS A 900 16.38 25.36 -10.53
CA CYS A 900 16.86 26.33 -11.53
C CYS A 900 16.31 27.75 -11.26
N ALA A 901 15.05 27.88 -10.83
CA ALA A 901 14.48 29.16 -10.41
C ALA A 901 15.18 29.73 -9.16
N ALA A 902 15.53 28.89 -8.19
CA ALA A 902 16.30 29.28 -7.01
C ALA A 902 17.72 29.74 -7.41
N ILE A 903 18.42 28.97 -8.25
CA ILE A 903 19.74 29.33 -8.79
C ILE A 903 19.70 30.67 -9.56
N THR A 904 18.65 30.91 -10.34
CA THR A 904 18.44 32.19 -11.05
C THR A 904 18.38 33.40 -10.10
N ASN A 905 17.87 33.20 -8.89
CA ASN A 905 17.81 34.26 -7.86
C ASN A 905 19.11 34.36 -7.05
N ILE A 906 19.73 33.23 -6.70
CA ILE A 906 21.04 33.16 -6.03
C ILE A 906 22.12 33.84 -6.87
N ALA A 907 22.14 33.57 -8.18
CA ALA A 907 23.10 34.10 -9.15
C ALA A 907 22.92 35.59 -9.50
N LYS A 908 22.04 36.32 -8.79
CA LYS A 908 21.99 37.80 -8.84
C LYS A 908 23.14 38.44 -8.07
N ASP A 909 23.64 37.76 -7.03
CA ASP A 909 24.81 38.17 -6.24
C ASP A 909 26.09 37.54 -6.84
N GLN A 910 27.15 38.34 -6.98
CA GLN A 910 28.37 37.92 -7.68
C GLN A 910 29.20 36.91 -6.88
N GLU A 911 29.23 37.01 -5.55
CA GLU A 911 29.96 36.07 -4.68
C GLU A 911 29.25 34.71 -4.65
N ASN A 912 27.92 34.70 -4.55
CA ASN A 912 27.10 33.51 -4.73
C ASN A 912 27.33 32.84 -6.08
N LEU A 913 27.34 33.63 -7.17
CA LEU A 913 27.58 33.12 -8.52
C LEU A 913 28.98 32.52 -8.69
N ALA A 914 30.00 33.08 -8.04
CA ALA A 914 31.33 32.48 -7.97
C ALA A 914 31.27 31.10 -7.28
N VAL A 915 30.72 31.03 -6.06
CA VAL A 915 30.71 29.79 -5.27
C VAL A 915 29.90 28.66 -5.92
N ILE A 916 28.75 28.95 -6.56
CA ILE A 916 28.02 27.91 -7.33
C ILE A 916 28.77 27.49 -8.60
N THR A 917 29.58 28.38 -9.19
CA THR A 917 30.46 28.01 -10.31
C THR A 917 31.51 27.00 -9.86
N ASP A 918 32.17 27.25 -8.73
CA ASP A 918 33.19 26.36 -8.15
C ASP A 918 32.59 25.00 -7.71
N HIS A 919 31.33 24.98 -7.27
CA HIS A 919 30.57 23.75 -7.02
C HIS A 919 30.11 23.01 -8.30
N GLY A 920 30.42 23.52 -9.50
CA GLY A 920 30.16 22.84 -10.76
C GLY A 920 28.74 23.01 -11.33
N VAL A 921 28.08 24.15 -11.10
CA VAL A 921 26.74 24.43 -11.64
C VAL A 921 26.69 24.35 -13.18
N VAL A 922 27.75 24.79 -13.87
CA VAL A 922 27.82 24.87 -15.34
C VAL A 922 27.66 23.50 -16.03
N PRO A 923 28.48 22.46 -15.75
CA PRO A 923 28.28 21.14 -16.35
C PRO A 923 26.95 20.49 -15.96
N LEU A 924 26.43 20.76 -14.76
CA LEU A 924 25.14 20.20 -14.31
C LEU A 924 23.95 20.81 -15.07
N LEU A 925 23.87 22.15 -15.18
CA LEU A 925 22.86 22.82 -16.01
C LEU A 925 22.99 22.42 -17.49
N SER A 926 24.22 22.29 -18.00
CA SER A 926 24.48 21.84 -19.39
C SER A 926 23.92 20.44 -19.66
N LYS A 927 24.10 19.50 -18.71
CA LYS A 927 23.56 18.13 -18.81
C LYS A 927 22.03 18.11 -18.86
N LEU A 928 21.36 19.06 -18.22
CA LEU A 928 19.90 19.17 -18.20
C LEU A 928 19.30 19.81 -19.47
N ALA A 929 20.13 20.45 -20.33
CA ALA A 929 19.66 21.23 -21.47
C ALA A 929 18.94 20.41 -22.56
N ASN A 930 19.03 19.08 -22.53
CA ASN A 930 18.32 18.20 -23.46
C ASN A 930 16.98 17.69 -22.86
N THR A 931 16.07 18.61 -22.54
CA THR A 931 14.75 18.29 -21.93
C THR A 931 13.54 18.72 -22.77
N ASN A 932 12.42 18.05 -22.54
CA ASN A 932 11.13 18.22 -23.21
C ASN A 932 10.00 18.74 -22.29
N ASN A 933 10.33 19.21 -21.08
CA ASN A 933 9.36 19.84 -20.18
C ASN A 933 9.56 21.37 -20.20
N ASP A 934 8.61 22.12 -20.74
CA ASP A 934 8.75 23.57 -20.96
C ASP A 934 8.94 24.40 -19.69
N LYS A 935 8.32 24.02 -18.56
CA LYS A 935 8.57 24.66 -17.25
C LYS A 935 10.03 24.54 -16.82
N LEU A 936 10.64 23.36 -16.98
CA LEU A 936 12.07 23.17 -16.76
C LEU A 936 12.90 23.92 -17.82
N ARG A 937 12.52 23.91 -19.11
CA ARG A 937 13.23 24.66 -20.16
C ARG A 937 13.34 26.15 -19.82
N ARG A 938 12.24 26.76 -19.39
CA ARG A 938 12.18 28.16 -18.95
C ARG A 938 13.20 28.44 -17.86
N HIS A 939 13.05 27.82 -16.69
CA HIS A 939 13.90 28.14 -15.53
C HIS A 939 15.36 27.71 -15.72
N LEU A 940 15.61 26.66 -16.52
CA LEU A 940 16.97 26.27 -16.90
C LEU A 940 17.62 27.30 -17.82
N ALA A 941 16.89 27.87 -18.79
CA ALA A 941 17.41 28.96 -19.62
C ALA A 941 17.61 30.25 -18.80
N GLU A 942 16.69 30.61 -17.90
CA GLU A 942 16.86 31.71 -16.94
C GLU A 942 18.14 31.52 -16.09
N ALA A 943 18.40 30.30 -15.60
CA ALA A 943 19.58 29.97 -14.80
C ALA A 943 20.89 30.03 -15.61
N ILE A 944 20.92 29.45 -16.83
CA ILE A 944 22.08 29.51 -17.72
C ILE A 944 22.38 30.96 -18.11
N SER A 945 21.37 31.76 -18.42
CA SER A 945 21.49 33.19 -18.73
C SER A 945 22.23 33.95 -17.63
N ARG A 946 21.82 33.78 -16.36
CA ARG A 946 22.52 34.38 -15.20
C ARG A 946 23.92 33.81 -15.02
N CYS A 947 24.10 32.49 -15.14
CA CYS A 947 25.42 31.87 -14.95
C CYS A 947 26.46 32.29 -16.00
N CYS A 948 26.05 32.71 -17.21
CA CYS A 948 26.95 33.21 -18.26
C CYS A 948 27.61 34.56 -17.96
N MET A 949 27.10 35.29 -16.96
CA MET A 949 27.62 36.61 -16.55
C MET A 949 28.93 36.52 -15.74
N TRP A 950 29.43 35.32 -15.43
CA TRP A 950 30.63 35.12 -14.59
C TRP A 950 31.79 34.46 -15.34
N GLY A 951 32.98 35.08 -15.22
CA GLY A 951 34.26 34.50 -15.61
C GLY A 951 34.27 33.87 -17.01
N ARG A 952 34.58 32.57 -17.08
CA ARG A 952 34.61 31.77 -18.33
C ARG A 952 33.35 30.93 -18.55
N ASN A 953 32.30 31.09 -17.74
CA ASN A 953 31.12 30.21 -17.77
C ASN A 953 30.46 30.14 -19.15
N ARG A 954 30.40 31.27 -19.87
CA ARG A 954 29.91 31.35 -21.26
C ARG A 954 30.63 30.37 -22.21
N VAL A 955 31.95 30.20 -22.06
CA VAL A 955 32.78 29.31 -22.87
C VAL A 955 32.52 27.86 -22.43
N ALA A 956 32.53 27.61 -21.13
CA ALA A 956 32.28 26.28 -20.57
C ALA A 956 30.87 25.73 -20.90
N PHE A 957 29.84 26.59 -21.01
CA PHE A 957 28.52 26.18 -21.53
C PHE A 957 28.57 25.76 -23.01
N GLY A 958 29.46 26.35 -23.82
CA GLY A 958 29.77 25.93 -25.18
C GLY A 958 30.50 24.59 -25.23
N GLU A 959 31.58 24.45 -24.46
CA GLU A 959 32.38 23.21 -24.33
C GLU A 959 31.52 22.02 -23.84
N HIS A 960 30.62 22.26 -22.88
CA HIS A 960 29.64 21.28 -22.41
C HIS A 960 28.38 21.16 -23.30
N LYS A 961 28.38 21.78 -24.48
CA LYS A 961 27.40 21.62 -25.58
C LYS A 961 25.96 22.01 -25.23
N ALA A 962 25.77 22.96 -24.30
CA ALA A 962 24.44 23.45 -23.89
C ALA A 962 23.74 24.30 -24.98
N VAL A 963 24.50 24.95 -25.86
CA VAL A 963 24.01 25.90 -26.88
C VAL A 963 23.04 25.24 -27.88
N ALA A 964 23.43 24.12 -28.48
CA ALA A 964 22.62 23.47 -29.52
C ALA A 964 21.24 22.97 -29.01
N PRO A 965 21.12 22.38 -27.81
CA PRO A 965 19.83 22.13 -27.17
C PRO A 965 19.01 23.40 -26.89
N LEU A 966 19.62 24.49 -26.40
CA LEU A 966 18.92 25.77 -26.16
C LEU A 966 18.32 26.34 -27.46
N VAL A 967 19.01 26.26 -28.60
CA VAL A 967 18.46 26.69 -29.90
C VAL A 967 17.20 25.88 -30.28
N ARG A 968 17.02 24.66 -29.76
CA ARG A 968 15.79 23.87 -29.97
C ARG A 968 14.62 24.33 -29.09
N TYR A 969 14.87 25.02 -27.98
CA TYR A 969 13.80 25.60 -27.14
C TYR A 969 13.07 26.75 -27.85
N LEU A 970 13.71 27.40 -28.82
CA LEU A 970 13.11 28.39 -29.73
C LEU A 970 12.05 27.79 -30.70
N LYS A 971 11.69 26.52 -30.53
CA LYS A 971 10.63 25.80 -31.24
C LYS A 971 9.51 25.35 -30.28
N SER A 972 9.45 25.91 -29.07
CA SER A 972 8.34 25.70 -28.14
C SER A 972 7.11 26.50 -28.60
N ASN A 973 5.99 26.29 -27.93
CA ASN A 973 4.79 27.13 -28.06
C ASN A 973 4.66 28.14 -26.90
N ASP A 974 5.53 28.07 -25.88
CA ASP A 974 5.48 28.95 -24.70
C ASP A 974 6.37 30.20 -24.89
N THR A 975 5.74 31.38 -24.91
CA THR A 975 6.42 32.69 -24.96
C THR A 975 7.40 32.90 -23.80
N ASN A 976 7.14 32.31 -22.61
CA ASN A 976 8.06 32.40 -21.47
C ASN A 976 9.35 31.60 -21.74
N VAL A 977 9.24 30.41 -22.34
CA VAL A 977 10.41 29.63 -22.81
C VAL A 977 11.16 30.42 -23.88
N HIS A 978 10.46 31.07 -24.81
CA HIS A 978 11.11 31.92 -25.82
C HIS A 978 11.88 33.08 -25.19
N ARG A 979 11.28 33.85 -24.27
CA ARG A 979 11.96 34.96 -23.56
C ARG A 979 13.20 34.48 -22.82
N ALA A 980 13.06 33.45 -21.98
CA ALA A 980 14.16 32.88 -21.22
C ALA A 980 15.29 32.33 -22.12
N THR A 981 14.93 31.65 -23.21
CA THR A 981 15.90 31.09 -24.17
C THR A 981 16.60 32.19 -24.97
N ALA A 982 15.89 33.22 -25.42
CA ALA A 982 16.49 34.34 -26.13
C ALA A 982 17.47 35.12 -25.23
N GLN A 983 17.12 35.33 -23.95
CA GLN A 983 18.03 35.91 -22.96
C GLN A 983 19.28 35.04 -22.73
N ALA A 984 19.13 33.72 -22.59
CA ALA A 984 20.25 32.80 -22.46
C ALA A 984 21.17 32.78 -23.69
N LEU A 985 20.59 32.71 -24.90
CA LEU A 985 21.35 32.75 -26.14
C LEU A 985 22.02 34.11 -26.36
N TYR A 986 21.39 35.22 -25.96
CA TYR A 986 22.03 36.53 -25.98
C TYR A 986 23.30 36.55 -25.11
N GLN A 987 23.23 36.10 -23.85
CA GLN A 987 24.39 36.03 -22.95
C GLN A 987 25.48 35.07 -23.45
N LEU A 988 25.09 33.94 -24.05
CA LEU A 988 26.02 32.99 -24.68
C LEU A 988 26.67 33.57 -25.95
N SER A 989 25.97 34.43 -26.70
CA SER A 989 26.44 35.01 -27.97
C SER A 989 27.53 36.08 -27.81
N GLU A 990 27.91 36.47 -26.59
CA GLU A 990 29.12 37.26 -26.37
C GLU A 990 30.41 36.45 -26.64
N ASP A 991 30.30 35.13 -26.81
CA ASP A 991 31.37 34.24 -27.22
C ASP A 991 31.26 33.84 -28.72
N ALA A 992 32.40 33.66 -29.37
CA ALA A 992 32.49 33.43 -30.81
C ALA A 992 32.13 31.99 -31.23
N ASP A 993 32.60 30.98 -30.49
CA ASP A 993 32.34 29.56 -30.80
C ASP A 993 30.88 29.19 -30.49
N ASN A 994 30.31 29.83 -29.45
CA ASN A 994 28.87 29.83 -29.20
C ASN A 994 28.08 30.44 -30.37
N CYS A 995 28.49 31.57 -30.93
CA CYS A 995 27.84 32.17 -32.10
C CYS A 995 27.86 31.26 -33.33
N ILE A 996 28.99 30.58 -33.60
CA ILE A 996 29.11 29.59 -34.68
C ILE A 996 28.10 28.46 -34.44
N THR A 997 28.11 27.87 -33.24
CA THR A 997 27.21 26.78 -32.84
C THR A 997 25.73 27.17 -32.98
N MET A 998 25.36 28.42 -32.64
CA MET A 998 23.99 28.94 -32.83
C MET A 998 23.62 29.08 -34.31
N HIS A 999 24.55 29.55 -35.15
CA HIS A 999 24.33 29.71 -36.58
C HIS A 999 24.11 28.34 -37.27
N GLU A 1000 24.96 27.36 -36.98
CA GLU A 1000 24.85 25.99 -37.50
C GLU A 1000 23.52 25.31 -37.10
N ASN A 1001 23.02 25.57 -35.89
CA ASN A 1001 21.73 25.05 -35.43
C ASN A 1001 20.52 25.89 -35.92
N GLY A 1002 20.74 26.89 -36.77
CA GLY A 1002 19.70 27.66 -37.45
C GLY A 1002 19.02 28.74 -36.59
N ALA A 1003 19.64 29.15 -35.48
CA ALA A 1003 19.03 30.08 -34.51
C ALA A 1003 18.56 31.38 -35.14
N VAL A 1004 19.31 31.94 -36.10
CA VAL A 1004 19.01 33.22 -36.76
C VAL A 1004 17.60 33.25 -37.36
N LYS A 1005 17.14 32.16 -38.00
CA LYS A 1005 15.79 32.12 -38.60
C LYS A 1005 14.68 32.15 -37.54
N LEU A 1006 14.90 31.53 -36.39
CA LEU A 1006 13.93 31.48 -35.29
C LEU A 1006 13.90 32.83 -34.54
N LEU A 1007 15.08 33.38 -34.23
CA LEU A 1007 15.21 34.68 -33.57
C LEU A 1007 14.67 35.83 -34.43
N LEU A 1008 14.83 35.79 -35.76
CA LEU A 1008 14.28 36.82 -36.66
C LEU A 1008 12.74 36.92 -36.57
N ALA A 1009 12.05 35.80 -36.37
CA ALA A 1009 10.60 35.82 -36.13
C ALA A 1009 10.26 36.44 -34.76
N MET A 1010 11.12 36.22 -33.75
CA MET A 1010 10.94 36.73 -32.38
C MET A 1010 11.25 38.22 -32.23
N VAL A 1011 12.02 38.83 -33.15
CA VAL A 1011 12.16 40.30 -33.22
C VAL A 1011 10.81 40.97 -33.53
N GLY A 1012 9.87 40.28 -34.19
CA GLY A 1012 8.49 40.74 -34.39
C GLY A 1012 7.54 40.52 -33.19
N SER A 1013 8.05 40.09 -32.04
CA SER A 1013 7.24 39.82 -30.84
C SER A 1013 6.71 41.11 -30.20
N PRO A 1014 5.48 41.11 -29.63
CA PRO A 1014 5.00 42.19 -28.75
C PRO A 1014 5.65 42.17 -27.36
N ASP A 1015 6.40 41.12 -27.02
CA ASP A 1015 7.16 41.00 -25.77
C ASP A 1015 8.53 41.71 -25.92
N GLN A 1016 8.69 42.86 -25.27
CA GLN A 1016 9.89 43.70 -25.35
C GLN A 1016 11.16 42.98 -24.88
N GLU A 1017 11.11 42.22 -23.77
CA GLU A 1017 12.27 41.49 -23.26
C GLU A 1017 12.74 40.41 -24.25
N LEU A 1018 11.80 39.75 -24.92
CA LEU A 1018 12.09 38.78 -25.99
C LEU A 1018 12.62 39.47 -27.25
N GLN A 1019 12.03 40.60 -27.67
CA GLN A 1019 12.48 41.38 -28.81
C GLN A 1019 13.91 41.88 -28.63
N GLU A 1020 14.24 42.50 -27.49
CA GLU A 1020 15.56 43.01 -27.17
C GLU A 1020 16.61 41.89 -27.14
N ALA A 1021 16.32 40.78 -26.46
CA ALA A 1021 17.24 39.65 -26.39
C ALA A 1021 17.46 38.97 -27.75
N ALA A 1022 16.40 38.80 -28.55
CA ALA A 1022 16.52 38.25 -29.90
C ALA A 1022 17.33 39.17 -30.83
N ALA A 1023 17.07 40.47 -30.80
CA ALA A 1023 17.82 41.46 -31.58
C ALA A 1023 19.30 41.55 -31.14
N GLY A 1024 19.58 41.52 -29.84
CA GLY A 1024 20.93 41.51 -29.28
C GLY A 1024 21.74 40.28 -29.71
N CYS A 1025 21.13 39.09 -29.62
CA CYS A 1025 21.75 37.83 -30.07
C CYS A 1025 22.06 37.84 -31.59
N ILE A 1026 21.12 38.29 -32.42
CA ILE A 1026 21.35 38.46 -33.87
C ILE A 1026 22.45 39.49 -34.14
N SER A 1027 22.52 40.58 -33.37
CA SER A 1027 23.56 41.61 -33.49
C SER A 1027 24.95 41.02 -33.26
N ASN A 1028 25.12 40.22 -32.21
CA ASN A 1028 26.40 39.56 -31.90
C ASN A 1028 26.81 38.56 -33.00
N ILE A 1029 25.89 37.69 -33.45
CA ILE A 1029 26.14 36.75 -34.56
C ILE A 1029 26.54 37.50 -35.84
N ARG A 1030 25.88 38.63 -36.18
CA ARG A 1030 26.24 39.42 -37.37
C ARG A 1030 27.55 40.20 -37.19
N ARG A 1031 27.88 40.68 -35.99
CA ARG A 1031 29.18 41.31 -35.68
C ARG A 1031 30.33 40.34 -35.91
N LEU A 1032 30.20 39.09 -35.45
CA LEU A 1032 31.20 38.03 -35.71
C LEU A 1032 31.36 37.79 -37.22
N ALA A 1033 30.26 37.59 -37.94
CA ALA A 1033 30.29 37.39 -39.39
C ALA A 1033 30.94 38.57 -40.13
N LEU A 1034 30.65 39.82 -39.74
CA LEU A 1034 31.28 41.02 -40.29
C LEU A 1034 32.79 41.12 -39.97
N ALA A 1035 33.22 40.65 -38.80
CA ALA A 1035 34.64 40.58 -38.45
C ALA A 1035 35.37 39.53 -39.31
N THR A 1036 34.78 38.34 -39.48
CA THR A 1036 35.32 37.29 -40.37
C THR A 1036 35.30 37.69 -41.84
N GLU A 1037 34.29 38.44 -42.30
CA GLU A 1037 34.25 39.03 -43.65
C GLU A 1037 35.42 40.01 -43.83
N LYS A 1038 35.64 40.95 -42.89
CA LYS A 1038 36.76 41.90 -42.97
C LYS A 1038 38.12 41.21 -42.94
N ALA A 1039 38.31 40.23 -42.06
CA ALA A 1039 39.56 39.47 -41.92
C ALA A 1039 39.88 38.54 -43.13
N ARG A 1040 39.02 38.51 -44.16
CA ARG A 1040 39.30 37.86 -45.46
C ARG A 1040 39.70 38.84 -46.57
N TYR A 1041 39.62 40.14 -46.32
CA TYR A 1041 39.98 41.22 -47.25
C TYR A 1041 41.09 42.14 -46.72
N THR A 1042 41.74 41.73 -45.63
CA THR A 1042 42.94 42.35 -45.01
C THR A 1042 44.05 41.33 -44.91
#